data_AF-A0A832HXS0-F1
#
_entry.id   AF-A0A832HXS0-F1
#
_cell.length_a   1.000
_cell.length_b   1.000
_cell.length_c   1.000
_cell.angle_alpha   90.00
_cell.angle_beta   90.00
_cell.angle_gamma   90.00
#
_symmetry.space_group_name_H-M   'P 1'
#
loop_
_entity.id
_entity.type
_entity.pdbx_description
1 polymer ?
#
loop_
_entity_poly.entity_id
_entity_poly.type
_entity_poly.pdbx_seq_one_letter_code
_entity_poly.pdbx_strand_id
1 'polypeptide(L)'
;MRLQQSSRIKERGSFLAITMLTIGLLGFILAGYLTLSSAQNRSIERSQAWNAVMPLIEAGVEEALAHLNQNGLTNIFSDGWEQFLDMAVMERKTGSGRYVVTITVSSRPVIECTAYIKAPAVLSYANLSFPASLGWGQLMRKSGELYRSVRVTTGGGALFAMGMVSKGSIDFNGNNVSSDSFDSADPNFNTNGRYDPAKRKAGGDVATNSGEPGLFNAGNANIMGKVFTGPGGSVIIGANGTVGDLAWVTGGNKGIQPGWFADDMNMSFPSIKVPFTGGYTPGPGAISETNFTYGTSMVTVTELPMPLPPNVQTNYGTITSTTYPDPVPYGGVITNYVRVTSTEYPTNAFGPVTTNSMTVTTNVLPNPLPPGPIITNTVVVTNVTLPNPPPSGTIVTNVVAASVRYPYSPMPPGPPSEPPTWTPPEPGTYVGPVTNRYQSTGANANRGWWHNYAAIASYRYTDKTYTYTIPVSYTYTNITYTYYVPQSYTFPTRTSTNITVTTVNYDYVLDSYNYVLETLSGTVYVRGDATLYVRTGIQLTGQGCIVIGPKGSLRLYMGGAEAKIAGRGAINKTGLAYKFIYYGLDSNTSLDISGNGEFVGCIYAPNADLFLRGGGNNTEDFIGASVTRSVKMYGHFNFHYDEDLSRRGPRSRYTVTSWNEIGPDETRLLTFLKPFYNWFN
;
A
#
# COMPACT_ATOMS: atom_id res chain seq x y z
N MET A 1 0.80 138.77 -28.31
CA MET A 1 -0.31 137.85 -28.68
C MET A 1 0.08 136.46 -28.21
N ARG A 2 -0.53 135.94 -27.12
CA ARG A 2 -0.14 134.64 -26.55
C ARG A 2 -1.39 133.88 -26.10
N LEU A 3 -1.41 132.59 -26.44
CA LEU A 3 -2.26 131.49 -25.93
C LEU A 3 -3.65 131.38 -26.61
N GLN A 4 -4.18 130.20 -26.94
CA GLN A 4 -4.02 128.87 -26.34
C GLN A 4 -4.03 127.74 -27.39
N GLN A 5 -3.14 126.76 -27.21
CA GLN A 5 -3.13 125.49 -27.95
C GLN A 5 -3.50 124.36 -26.96
N SER A 6 -4.14 123.29 -27.46
CA SER A 6 -4.43 121.99 -26.79
C SER A 6 -5.73 121.85 -25.95
N SER A 7 -6.83 121.45 -26.59
CA SER A 7 -7.95 120.72 -25.94
C SER A 7 -8.26 119.34 -26.58
N ARG A 8 -8.01 119.14 -27.88
CA ARG A 8 -8.36 117.89 -28.61
C ARG A 8 -7.49 116.66 -28.33
N ILE A 9 -6.31 116.81 -27.72
CA ILE A 9 -5.41 115.68 -27.40
C ILE A 9 -5.89 114.90 -26.16
N LYS A 10 -6.58 115.57 -25.23
CA LYS A 10 -7.08 114.95 -23.98
C LYS A 10 -8.28 114.00 -24.21
N GLU A 11 -9.19 114.35 -25.12
CA GLU A 11 -10.38 113.52 -25.40
C GLU A 11 -10.02 112.19 -26.10
N ARG A 12 -9.08 112.19 -27.04
CA ARG A 12 -8.65 110.97 -27.74
C ARG A 12 -7.87 109.99 -26.84
N GLY A 13 -7.09 110.50 -25.87
CA GLY A 13 -6.42 109.66 -24.87
C GLY A 13 -7.39 109.00 -23.89
N SER A 14 -8.49 109.67 -23.55
CA SER A 14 -9.51 109.13 -22.64
C SER A 14 -10.29 107.95 -23.26
N PHE A 15 -10.69 108.05 -24.53
CA PHE A 15 -11.35 106.93 -25.23
C PHE A 15 -10.45 105.68 -25.37
N LEU A 16 -9.17 105.88 -25.65
CA LEU A 16 -8.21 104.76 -25.72
C LEU A 16 -8.02 104.10 -24.34
N ALA A 17 -7.93 104.89 -23.27
CA ALA A 17 -7.81 104.36 -21.91
C ALA A 17 -9.07 103.57 -21.48
N ILE A 18 -10.28 104.06 -21.79
CA ILE A 18 -11.54 103.38 -21.46
C ILE A 18 -11.67 102.08 -22.26
N THR A 19 -11.33 102.08 -23.55
CA THR A 19 -11.36 100.85 -24.38
C THR A 19 -10.33 99.83 -23.93
N MET A 20 -9.11 100.25 -23.57
CA MET A 20 -8.08 99.35 -23.05
C MET A 20 -8.45 98.78 -21.68
N LEU A 21 -9.06 99.57 -20.79
CA LEU A 21 -9.54 99.10 -19.49
C LEU A 21 -10.72 98.13 -19.61
N THR A 22 -11.67 98.41 -20.52
CA THR A 22 -12.81 97.51 -20.75
C THR A 22 -12.39 96.20 -21.40
N ILE A 23 -11.49 96.22 -22.38
CA ILE A 23 -10.91 94.99 -22.97
C ILE A 23 -10.07 94.23 -21.94
N GLY A 24 -9.28 94.93 -21.11
CA GLY A 24 -8.51 94.31 -20.02
C GLY A 24 -9.40 93.62 -18.99
N LEU A 25 -10.50 94.27 -18.59
CA LEU A 25 -11.49 93.71 -17.68
C LEU A 25 -12.19 92.47 -18.29
N LEU A 26 -12.64 92.56 -19.54
CA LEU A 26 -13.26 91.44 -20.26
C LEU A 26 -12.28 90.28 -20.43
N GLY A 27 -11.01 90.56 -20.74
CA GLY A 27 -9.95 89.55 -20.84
C GLY A 27 -9.69 88.84 -19.52
N PHE A 28 -9.69 89.57 -18.40
CA PHE A 28 -9.54 88.99 -17.07
C PHE A 28 -10.73 88.12 -16.67
N ILE A 29 -11.96 88.58 -16.94
CA ILE A 29 -13.19 87.81 -16.69
C ILE A 29 -13.20 86.53 -17.53
N LEU A 30 -12.87 86.62 -18.82
CA LEU A 30 -12.81 85.46 -19.72
C LEU A 30 -11.74 84.46 -19.27
N ALA A 31 -10.54 84.93 -18.90
CA ALA A 31 -9.49 84.07 -18.36
C ALA A 31 -9.93 83.38 -17.07
N GLY A 32 -10.63 84.09 -16.17
CA GLY A 32 -11.23 83.53 -14.95
C GLY A 32 -12.27 82.44 -15.27
N TYR A 33 -13.18 82.71 -16.21
CA TYR A 33 -14.22 81.75 -16.61
C TYR A 33 -13.64 80.50 -17.29
N LEU A 34 -12.67 80.66 -18.20
CA LEU A 34 -11.99 79.53 -18.84
C LEU A 34 -11.23 78.67 -17.83
N THR A 35 -10.62 79.30 -16.82
CA THR A 35 -9.94 78.59 -15.73
C THR A 35 -10.94 77.78 -14.89
N LEU A 36 -12.10 78.38 -14.56
CA LEU A 36 -13.16 77.70 -13.82
C LEU A 36 -13.76 76.54 -14.62
N SER A 37 -14.05 76.73 -15.91
CA SER A 37 -14.57 75.70 -16.79
C SER A 37 -13.59 74.54 -16.97
N SER A 38 -12.29 74.84 -17.11
CA SER A 38 -11.23 73.82 -17.14
C SER A 38 -11.14 73.05 -15.82
N ALA A 39 -11.25 73.73 -14.68
CA ALA A 39 -11.27 73.09 -13.36
C ALA A 39 -12.51 72.18 -13.18
N GLN A 40 -13.69 72.63 -13.63
CA GLN A 40 -14.91 71.83 -13.63
C GLN A 40 -14.76 70.60 -14.51
N ASN A 41 -14.25 70.73 -15.74
CA ASN A 41 -14.05 69.60 -16.63
C ASN A 41 -13.08 68.57 -16.03
N ARG A 42 -11.96 69.02 -15.45
CA ARG A 42 -11.00 68.16 -14.74
C ARG A 42 -11.65 67.41 -13.58
N SER A 43 -12.50 68.10 -12.80
CA SER A 43 -13.21 67.48 -11.68
C SER A 43 -14.18 66.39 -12.19
N ILE A 44 -14.94 66.68 -13.25
CA ILE A 44 -15.92 65.76 -13.83
C ILE A 44 -15.21 64.52 -14.41
N GLU A 45 -14.17 64.71 -15.23
CA GLU A 45 -13.43 63.61 -15.84
C GLU A 45 -12.77 62.72 -14.78
N ARG A 46 -12.22 63.30 -13.70
CA ARG A 46 -11.67 62.52 -12.58
C ARG A 46 -12.75 61.74 -11.85
N SER A 47 -13.93 62.32 -11.61
CA SER A 47 -15.06 61.64 -10.99
C SER A 47 -15.58 60.49 -11.86
N GLN A 48 -15.66 60.68 -13.18
CA GLN A 48 -16.04 59.62 -14.12
C GLN A 48 -15.02 58.47 -14.10
N ALA A 49 -13.72 58.78 -14.19
CA ALA A 49 -12.68 57.77 -14.14
C ALA A 49 -12.67 57.04 -12.78
N TRP A 50 -12.86 57.75 -11.67
CA TRP A 50 -12.96 57.16 -10.32
C TRP A 50 -14.11 56.15 -10.21
N ASN A 51 -15.27 56.48 -10.77
CA ASN A 51 -16.43 55.59 -10.78
C ASN A 51 -16.25 54.41 -11.74
N ALA A 52 -15.59 54.63 -12.89
CA ALA A 52 -15.33 53.59 -13.90
C ALA A 52 -14.35 52.50 -13.42
N VAL A 53 -13.60 52.73 -12.33
CA VAL A 53 -12.74 51.69 -11.74
C VAL A 53 -13.56 50.62 -11.01
N MET A 54 -14.75 50.93 -10.49
CA MET A 54 -15.52 49.96 -9.67
C MET A 54 -15.90 48.68 -10.43
N PRO A 55 -16.45 48.72 -11.66
CA PRO A 55 -16.76 47.51 -12.41
C PRO A 55 -15.54 46.64 -12.72
N LEU A 56 -14.34 47.24 -12.84
CA LEU A 56 -13.10 46.50 -13.03
C LEU A 56 -12.68 45.74 -11.77
N ILE A 57 -12.91 46.33 -10.59
CA ILE A 57 -12.67 45.66 -9.31
C ILE A 57 -13.65 44.50 -9.15
N GLU A 58 -14.94 44.72 -9.43
CA GLU A 58 -15.96 43.67 -9.38
C GLU A 58 -15.56 42.49 -10.28
N ALA A 59 -15.13 42.77 -11.51
CA ALA A 59 -14.66 41.73 -12.43
C ALA A 59 -13.47 40.92 -11.86
N GLY A 60 -12.48 41.59 -11.26
CA GLY A 60 -11.33 40.91 -10.65
C GLY A 60 -11.71 40.07 -9.42
N VAL A 61 -12.58 40.59 -8.56
CA VAL A 61 -13.08 39.84 -7.40
C VAL A 61 -13.90 38.62 -7.84
N GLU A 62 -14.75 38.76 -8.87
CA GLU A 62 -15.52 37.65 -9.43
C GLU A 62 -14.61 36.57 -10.05
N GLU A 63 -13.54 36.95 -10.76
CA GLU A 63 -12.55 35.99 -11.28
C GLU A 63 -11.86 35.22 -10.15
N ALA A 64 -11.47 35.92 -9.07
CA ALA A 64 -10.89 35.28 -7.89
C ALA A 64 -11.85 34.33 -7.18
N LEU A 65 -13.12 34.73 -7.02
CA LEU A 65 -14.15 33.87 -6.43
C LEU A 65 -14.48 32.67 -7.30
N ALA A 66 -14.55 32.83 -8.61
CA ALA A 66 -14.77 31.73 -9.55
C ALA A 66 -13.64 30.70 -9.44
N HIS A 67 -12.38 31.16 -9.45
CA HIS A 67 -11.21 30.30 -9.29
C HIS A 67 -11.22 29.55 -7.95
N LEU A 68 -11.49 30.24 -6.85
CA LEU A 68 -11.63 29.64 -5.52
C LEU A 68 -12.73 28.58 -5.47
N ASN A 69 -13.87 28.84 -6.10
CA ASN A 69 -15.02 27.92 -6.10
C ASN A 69 -14.80 26.68 -6.98
N GLN A 70 -13.96 26.78 -8.01
CA GLN A 70 -13.66 25.66 -8.91
C GLN A 70 -12.49 24.80 -8.38
N ASN A 71 -11.38 25.44 -7.99
CA ASN A 71 -10.12 24.77 -7.70
C ASN A 71 -9.81 24.62 -6.20
N GLY A 72 -10.53 25.36 -5.35
CA GLY A 72 -10.27 25.40 -3.91
C GLY A 72 -8.86 25.89 -3.58
N LEU A 73 -8.33 25.48 -2.42
CA LEU A 73 -6.98 25.87 -1.97
C LEU A 73 -5.88 24.95 -2.49
N THR A 74 -6.22 23.74 -2.94
CA THR A 74 -5.24 22.72 -3.36
C THR A 74 -4.58 23.02 -4.70
N ASN A 75 -5.32 23.62 -5.64
CA ASN A 75 -4.84 23.91 -7.00
C ASN A 75 -4.88 25.41 -7.29
N ILE A 76 -4.60 26.24 -6.28
CA ILE A 76 -4.81 27.70 -6.36
C ILE A 76 -3.87 28.42 -7.34
N PHE A 77 -2.78 27.77 -7.78
CA PHE A 77 -1.83 28.28 -8.77
C PHE A 77 -2.02 27.68 -10.18
N SER A 78 -3.20 27.11 -10.44
CA SER A 78 -3.58 26.60 -11.77
C SER A 78 -4.32 27.67 -12.60
N ASP A 79 -4.73 27.33 -13.82
CA ASP A 79 -5.57 28.18 -14.68
C ASP A 79 -5.02 29.59 -14.97
N GLY A 80 -3.68 29.71 -15.04
CA GLY A 80 -2.99 30.97 -15.35
C GLY A 80 -2.82 31.90 -14.14
N TRP A 81 -3.11 31.44 -12.93
CA TRP A 81 -2.75 32.12 -11.69
C TRP A 81 -1.27 31.88 -11.36
N GLU A 82 -0.53 32.95 -11.12
CA GLU A 82 0.89 32.86 -10.80
C GLU A 82 1.11 32.88 -9.28
N GLN A 83 2.08 32.11 -8.79
CA GLN A 83 2.49 32.17 -7.39
C GLN A 83 3.42 33.36 -7.16
N PHE A 84 3.03 34.25 -6.24
CA PHE A 84 3.90 35.31 -5.75
C PHE A 84 3.87 35.33 -4.22
N LEU A 85 4.98 34.93 -3.59
CA LEU A 85 5.04 34.65 -2.14
C LEU A 85 3.97 33.59 -1.76
N ASP A 86 3.15 33.88 -0.75
CA ASP A 86 2.03 33.04 -0.28
C ASP A 86 0.69 33.42 -0.92
N MET A 87 0.72 34.09 -2.08
CA MET A 87 -0.47 34.59 -2.77
C MET A 87 -0.54 34.06 -4.20
N ALA A 88 -1.75 33.72 -4.65
CA ALA A 88 -2.03 33.53 -6.06
C ALA A 88 -2.37 34.90 -6.68
N VAL A 89 -1.77 35.23 -7.82
CA VAL A 89 -1.91 36.54 -8.48
C VAL A 89 -2.41 36.36 -9.90
N MET A 90 -3.31 37.26 -10.32
CA MET A 90 -3.78 37.35 -11.70
C MET A 90 -3.90 38.80 -12.13
N GLU A 91 -3.45 39.11 -13.35
CA GLU A 91 -3.65 40.40 -14.01
C GLU A 91 -4.45 40.22 -15.30
N ARG A 92 -5.47 41.06 -15.49
CA ARG A 92 -6.22 41.15 -16.75
C ARG A 92 -6.34 42.59 -17.22
N LYS A 93 -6.32 42.75 -18.55
CA LYS A 93 -6.59 44.03 -19.23
C LYS A 93 -7.97 43.97 -19.88
N THR A 94 -8.78 44.98 -19.65
CA THR A 94 -10.15 45.07 -20.16
C THR A 94 -10.39 46.48 -20.70
N GLY A 95 -10.45 46.60 -22.03
CA GLY A 95 -10.58 47.90 -22.70
C GLY A 95 -9.43 48.86 -22.36
N SER A 96 -9.75 50.01 -21.76
CA SER A 96 -8.80 51.04 -21.36
C SER A 96 -8.28 50.90 -19.93
N GLY A 97 -8.72 49.89 -19.18
CA GLY A 97 -8.33 49.62 -17.81
C GLY A 97 -7.72 48.23 -17.62
N ARG A 98 -7.21 47.98 -16.42
CA ARG A 98 -6.68 46.68 -16.00
C ARG A 98 -6.96 46.46 -14.53
N TYR A 99 -7.01 45.21 -14.09
CA TYR A 99 -7.02 44.87 -12.67
C TYR A 99 -5.96 43.84 -12.36
N VAL A 100 -5.44 43.92 -11.13
CA VAL A 100 -4.58 42.92 -10.52
C VAL A 100 -5.32 42.43 -9.29
N VAL A 101 -5.59 41.13 -9.25
CA VAL A 101 -6.27 40.47 -8.13
C VAL A 101 -5.37 39.44 -7.51
N THR A 102 -5.42 39.33 -6.18
CA THR A 102 -4.69 38.33 -5.42
C THR A 102 -5.57 37.58 -4.47
N ILE A 103 -5.18 36.35 -4.20
CA ILE A 103 -5.79 35.50 -3.19
C ILE A 103 -4.71 35.08 -2.21
N THR A 104 -4.85 35.47 -0.94
CA THR A 104 -4.01 34.98 0.15
C THR A 104 -4.49 33.59 0.57
N VAL A 105 -3.60 32.60 0.52
CA VAL A 105 -3.93 31.21 0.84
C VAL A 105 -4.00 31.03 2.36
N SER A 106 -5.20 30.91 2.91
CA SER A 106 -5.45 30.60 4.32
C SER A 106 -6.75 29.81 4.47
N SER A 107 -7.09 29.37 5.68
CA SER A 107 -8.38 28.70 5.96
C SER A 107 -9.60 29.57 5.62
N ARG A 108 -9.44 30.90 5.59
CA ARG A 108 -10.42 31.90 5.13
C ARG A 108 -9.74 32.84 4.14
N PRO A 109 -9.71 32.49 2.84
CA PRO A 109 -8.98 33.25 1.83
C PRO A 109 -9.36 34.73 1.83
N VAL A 110 -8.35 35.59 1.66
CA VAL A 110 -8.55 37.04 1.52
C VAL A 110 -8.22 37.42 0.10
N ILE A 111 -9.15 38.10 -0.56
CA ILE A 111 -9.00 38.58 -1.92
C ILE A 111 -8.66 40.07 -1.85
N GLU A 112 -7.59 40.49 -2.53
CA GLU A 112 -7.28 41.90 -2.73
C GLU A 112 -7.30 42.21 -4.22
N CYS A 113 -8.10 43.18 -4.65
CA CYS A 113 -8.18 43.58 -6.05
C CYS A 113 -7.86 45.06 -6.19
N THR A 114 -6.90 45.38 -7.04
CA THR A 114 -6.58 46.76 -7.43
C THR A 114 -6.82 46.94 -8.91
N ALA A 115 -7.70 47.87 -9.26
CA ALA A 115 -7.97 48.21 -10.65
C ALA A 115 -7.42 49.59 -11.00
N TYR A 116 -6.97 49.72 -12.25
CA TYR A 116 -6.30 50.88 -12.80
C TYR A 116 -7.03 51.33 -14.06
N ILE A 117 -7.25 52.64 -14.18
CA ILE A 117 -7.72 53.28 -15.40
C ILE A 117 -6.80 54.45 -15.75
N LYS A 118 -6.58 54.70 -17.04
CA LYS A 118 -5.79 55.85 -17.48
C LYS A 118 -6.45 57.14 -16.99
N ALA A 119 -5.67 58.00 -16.34
CA ALA A 119 -6.15 59.32 -15.98
C ALA A 119 -6.40 60.15 -17.25
N PRO A 120 -7.38 61.07 -17.23
CA PRO A 120 -7.59 62.01 -18.32
C PRO A 120 -6.31 62.80 -18.63
N ALA A 121 -6.02 63.03 -19.92
CA ALA A 121 -4.73 63.51 -20.44
C ALA A 121 -4.21 64.83 -19.83
N VAL A 122 -5.06 65.56 -19.10
CA VAL A 122 -4.73 66.86 -18.48
C VAL A 122 -4.00 66.72 -17.13
N LEU A 123 -4.00 65.55 -16.49
CA LEU A 123 -3.22 65.31 -15.26
C LEU A 123 -1.74 64.98 -15.49
N SER A 124 -1.33 64.68 -16.73
CA SER A 124 0.10 64.51 -17.07
C SER A 124 0.89 65.83 -17.18
N TYR A 125 0.26 67.00 -16.95
CA TYR A 125 0.90 68.32 -17.06
C TYR A 125 1.01 69.09 -15.74
N ALA A 126 0.74 68.47 -14.59
CA ALA A 126 0.65 69.19 -13.31
C ALA A 126 1.98 69.81 -12.79
N ASN A 127 3.11 69.63 -13.47
CA ASN A 127 4.42 70.18 -13.07
C ASN A 127 5.13 71.00 -14.15
N LEU A 128 4.42 71.64 -15.08
CA LEU A 128 5.06 72.59 -16.00
C LEU A 128 4.38 73.95 -15.96
N SER A 129 4.91 74.81 -15.09
CA SER A 129 4.78 76.26 -15.16
C SER A 129 5.10 76.72 -16.59
N PHE A 130 4.27 77.61 -17.14
CA PHE A 130 4.33 78.09 -18.52
C PHE A 130 5.62 78.85 -18.96
N PRO A 131 6.69 79.09 -18.14
CA PRO A 131 7.99 79.49 -18.66
C PRO A 131 9.05 78.36 -18.78
N ALA A 132 8.77 77.11 -18.41
CA ALA A 132 9.78 76.04 -18.37
C ALA A 132 9.81 75.10 -19.61
N SER A 133 9.25 75.51 -20.75
CA SER A 133 9.19 74.69 -21.97
C SER A 133 10.40 74.81 -22.92
N LEU A 134 11.49 75.47 -22.52
CA LEU A 134 12.69 75.65 -23.35
C LEU A 134 13.93 74.87 -22.85
N GLY A 135 13.75 73.68 -22.27
CA GLY A 135 14.87 72.82 -21.90
C GLY A 135 14.48 71.35 -21.80
N TRP A 136 14.93 70.54 -22.77
CA TRP A 136 15.26 69.11 -22.72
C TRP A 136 14.46 68.16 -21.79
N GLY A 137 13.16 68.37 -21.57
CA GLY A 137 12.31 67.55 -20.69
C GLY A 137 11.20 66.75 -21.39
N GLN A 138 11.31 66.50 -22.70
CA GLN A 138 10.23 65.91 -23.52
C GLN A 138 10.18 64.36 -23.58
N LEU A 139 10.95 63.61 -22.78
CA LEU A 139 11.09 62.15 -22.98
C LEU A 139 10.51 61.21 -21.92
N MET A 140 9.77 61.68 -20.91
CA MET A 140 9.08 60.77 -19.97
C MET A 140 7.61 61.18 -19.77
N ARG A 141 6.76 60.80 -20.73
CA ARG A 141 5.29 60.80 -20.57
C ARG A 141 4.88 59.73 -19.55
N LYS A 142 4.82 60.08 -18.27
CA LYS A 142 4.20 59.20 -17.26
C LYS A 142 2.68 59.35 -17.37
N SER A 143 2.00 58.33 -17.90
CA SER A 143 0.54 58.25 -17.82
C SER A 143 0.18 58.08 -16.34
N GLY A 144 -0.41 59.09 -15.71
CA GLY A 144 -1.03 58.89 -14.40
C GLY A 144 -2.14 57.87 -14.56
N GLU A 145 -2.10 56.77 -13.80
CA GLU A 145 -3.24 55.86 -13.68
C GLU A 145 -3.99 56.24 -12.40
N LEU A 146 -5.31 56.35 -12.48
CA LEU A 146 -6.18 56.38 -11.31
C LEU A 146 -6.43 54.93 -10.90
N TYR A 147 -6.30 54.64 -9.61
CA TYR A 147 -6.55 53.30 -9.09
C TYR A 147 -7.40 53.33 -7.83
N ARG A 148 -8.09 52.22 -7.61
CA ARG A 148 -8.81 51.92 -6.37
C ARG A 148 -8.50 50.48 -5.99
N SER A 149 -8.47 50.22 -4.70
CA SER A 149 -8.12 48.91 -4.14
C SER A 149 -9.18 48.48 -3.15
N VAL A 150 -9.57 47.22 -3.21
CA VAL A 150 -10.55 46.62 -2.30
C VAL A 150 -9.95 45.36 -1.70
N ARG A 151 -10.21 45.16 -0.39
CA ARG A 151 -10.02 43.91 0.31
C ARG A 151 -11.37 43.25 0.56
N VAL A 152 -11.51 42.03 0.08
CA VAL A 152 -12.65 41.15 0.28
C VAL A 152 -12.23 40.00 1.18
N THR A 153 -12.94 39.83 2.29
CA THR A 153 -12.83 38.58 3.06
C THR A 153 -13.83 37.58 2.51
N THR A 154 -13.41 36.32 2.43
CA THR A 154 -14.30 35.23 2.03
C THR A 154 -14.77 34.42 3.25
N GLY A 155 -16.02 33.99 3.17
CA GLY A 155 -16.58 32.91 3.98
C GLY A 155 -16.76 31.66 3.10
N GLY A 156 -17.02 30.52 3.73
CA GLY A 156 -17.03 29.22 3.04
C GLY A 156 -15.75 28.43 3.30
N GLY A 157 -15.57 27.30 2.61
CA GLY A 157 -14.50 26.33 2.88
C GLY A 157 -15.04 24.92 3.14
N ALA A 158 -14.31 24.09 3.89
CA ALA A 158 -14.80 22.76 4.27
C ALA A 158 -16.12 22.88 5.05
N LEU A 159 -17.16 22.19 4.60
CA LEU A 159 -18.47 22.15 5.30
C LEU A 159 -18.32 21.59 6.71
N PHE A 160 -17.34 20.70 6.88
CA PHE A 160 -17.01 20.01 8.12
C PHE A 160 -15.61 20.41 8.57
N ALA A 161 -15.42 21.68 8.91
CA ALA A 161 -14.16 22.19 9.47
C ALA A 161 -14.04 21.94 10.98
N MET A 162 -15.17 21.71 11.65
CA MET A 162 -15.29 21.35 13.07
C MET A 162 -16.10 20.06 13.19
N GLY A 163 -15.95 19.38 14.32
CA GLY A 163 -16.65 18.13 14.60
C GLY A 163 -18.16 18.31 14.65
N MET A 164 -18.64 19.13 15.57
CA MET A 164 -20.07 19.32 15.78
C MET A 164 -20.45 20.79 15.73
N VAL A 165 -21.32 21.14 14.80
CA VAL A 165 -21.80 22.52 14.63
C VAL A 165 -23.32 22.54 14.66
N SER A 166 -23.89 23.43 15.48
CA SER A 166 -25.31 23.73 15.50
C SER A 166 -25.60 25.18 15.12
N LYS A 167 -26.76 25.42 14.50
CA LYS A 167 -27.28 26.78 14.31
C LYS A 167 -27.86 27.37 15.61
N GLY A 168 -28.48 26.51 16.43
CA GLY A 168 -29.15 26.82 17.68
C GLY A 168 -28.55 26.02 18.85
N SER A 169 -29.37 25.42 19.70
CA SER A 169 -28.90 24.83 20.95
C SER A 169 -28.03 23.57 20.80
N ILE A 170 -27.19 23.33 21.79
CA ILE A 170 -26.44 22.10 22.04
C ILE A 170 -26.74 21.69 23.48
N ASP A 171 -27.21 20.46 23.68
CA ASP A 171 -27.50 19.91 25.00
C ASP A 171 -26.88 18.53 25.17
N PHE A 172 -25.81 18.45 25.96
CA PHE A 172 -25.09 17.23 26.31
C PHE A 172 -25.56 16.70 27.66
N ASN A 173 -26.79 16.22 27.70
CA ASN A 173 -27.42 15.65 28.89
C ASN A 173 -27.26 14.11 28.96
N GLY A 174 -26.18 13.59 28.35
CA GLY A 174 -25.84 12.18 28.34
C GLY A 174 -24.91 11.77 29.49
N ASN A 175 -24.77 10.46 29.70
CA ASN A 175 -23.82 9.92 30.67
C ASN A 175 -22.47 9.67 29.98
N ASN A 176 -21.37 10.20 30.52
CA ASN A 176 -20.02 10.13 29.94
C ASN A 176 -19.90 10.57 28.46
N VAL A 177 -20.62 11.61 28.05
CA VAL A 177 -20.45 12.18 26.70
C VAL A 177 -19.00 12.61 26.53
N SER A 178 -18.38 12.25 25.41
CA SER A 178 -17.05 12.77 25.05
C SER A 178 -16.98 13.21 23.60
N SER A 179 -16.10 14.16 23.33
CA SER A 179 -15.78 14.64 21.98
C SER A 179 -14.27 14.71 21.83
N ASP A 180 -13.71 14.00 20.87
CA ASP A 180 -12.30 14.06 20.51
C ASP A 180 -12.13 14.02 18.98
N SER A 181 -10.90 13.82 18.50
CA SER A 181 -10.61 13.75 17.07
C SER A 181 -9.55 12.73 16.74
N PHE A 182 -9.43 12.42 15.44
CA PHE A 182 -8.37 11.61 14.87
C PHE A 182 -8.21 11.99 13.39
N ASP A 183 -7.18 11.47 12.72
CA ASP A 183 -6.95 11.74 11.31
C ASP A 183 -6.96 10.44 10.51
N SER A 184 -8.03 10.19 9.76
CA SER A 184 -8.17 8.97 8.94
C SER A 184 -7.15 8.87 7.79
N ALA A 185 -6.49 9.98 7.42
CA ALA A 185 -5.45 10.01 6.41
C ALA A 185 -4.01 9.87 6.98
N ASP A 186 -3.80 10.06 8.29
CA ASP A 186 -2.49 9.91 8.95
C ASP A 186 -2.39 8.60 9.75
N PRO A 187 -1.60 7.61 9.31
CA PRO A 187 -1.46 6.31 9.98
C PRO A 187 -1.02 6.36 11.46
N ASN A 188 -0.44 7.47 11.92
CA ASN A 188 -0.09 7.66 13.32
C ASN A 188 -1.31 7.91 14.21
N PHE A 189 -2.39 8.43 13.63
CA PHE A 189 -3.62 8.82 14.31
C PHE A 189 -4.82 7.97 13.90
N ASN A 190 -4.58 6.80 13.30
CA ASN A 190 -5.62 5.82 12.99
C ASN A 190 -5.07 4.40 13.00
N THR A 191 -5.96 3.41 12.94
CA THR A 191 -5.61 2.02 12.67
C THR A 191 -6.40 1.54 11.45
N ASN A 192 -5.72 1.40 10.31
CA ASN A 192 -6.31 1.07 9.00
C ASN A 192 -7.40 2.06 8.54
N GLY A 193 -7.18 3.36 8.77
CA GLY A 193 -8.12 4.43 8.41
C GLY A 193 -9.29 4.60 9.37
N ARG A 194 -9.33 3.85 10.48
CA ARG A 194 -10.40 3.89 11.49
C ARG A 194 -9.91 4.53 12.79
N TYR A 195 -10.85 5.09 13.54
CA TYR A 195 -10.62 5.61 14.88
C TYR A 195 -10.00 4.53 15.78
N ASP A 196 -9.01 4.93 16.57
CA ASP A 196 -8.34 4.10 17.55
C ASP A 196 -8.17 4.94 18.84
N PRO A 197 -8.79 4.55 19.97
CA PRO A 197 -8.71 5.31 21.21
C PRO A 197 -7.28 5.56 21.72
N ALA A 198 -6.32 4.70 21.37
CA ALA A 198 -4.92 4.87 21.74
C ALA A 198 -4.19 5.92 20.88
N LYS A 199 -4.78 6.30 19.75
CA LYS A 199 -4.19 7.21 18.75
C LYS A 199 -5.02 8.48 18.51
N ARG A 200 -5.95 8.79 19.42
CA ARG A 200 -6.79 9.99 19.36
C ARG A 200 -5.99 11.28 19.62
N LYS A 201 -6.59 12.40 19.24
CA LYS A 201 -6.08 13.77 19.36
C LYS A 201 -7.12 14.70 19.97
N ALA A 202 -6.65 15.84 20.46
CA ALA A 202 -7.53 16.99 20.65
C ALA A 202 -7.91 17.60 19.28
N GLY A 203 -9.10 18.20 19.19
CA GLY A 203 -9.66 18.73 17.95
C GLY A 203 -11.13 18.35 17.74
N GLY A 204 -11.78 17.69 18.71
CA GLY A 204 -13.21 17.42 18.72
C GLY A 204 -14.02 18.67 19.02
N ASP A 205 -13.85 19.71 18.20
CA ASP A 205 -14.41 21.04 18.41
C ASP A 205 -15.94 21.01 18.28
N VAL A 206 -16.61 21.73 19.20
CA VAL A 206 -18.08 21.81 19.29
C VAL A 206 -18.50 23.26 19.26
N ALA A 207 -19.40 23.64 18.36
CA ALA A 207 -19.75 25.04 18.12
C ALA A 207 -21.25 25.26 17.93
N THR A 208 -21.77 26.35 18.50
CA THR A 208 -23.10 26.88 18.16
C THR A 208 -22.99 28.27 17.53
N ASN A 209 -23.81 28.54 16.51
CA ASN A 209 -23.91 29.87 15.91
C ASN A 209 -24.84 30.80 16.71
N SER A 210 -25.43 30.32 17.79
CA SER A 210 -26.29 31.12 18.66
C SER A 210 -25.48 31.94 19.64
N GLY A 211 -25.78 33.24 19.72
CA GLY A 211 -25.30 34.14 20.77
C GLY A 211 -26.18 34.17 22.02
N GLU A 212 -27.31 33.45 22.03
CA GLU A 212 -28.20 33.40 23.18
C GLU A 212 -27.54 32.65 24.37
N PRO A 213 -27.45 33.27 25.56
CA PRO A 213 -26.87 32.65 26.74
C PRO A 213 -27.55 31.33 27.11
N GLY A 214 -26.75 30.31 27.46
CA GLY A 214 -27.26 29.02 27.95
C GLY A 214 -27.78 28.06 26.87
N LEU A 215 -27.71 28.41 25.58
CA LEU A 215 -28.04 27.46 24.51
C LEU A 215 -26.94 26.43 24.25
N PHE A 216 -25.71 26.64 24.72
CA PHE A 216 -24.70 25.59 24.78
C PHE A 216 -24.61 25.06 26.21
N ASN A 217 -25.22 23.89 26.44
CA ASN A 217 -25.06 23.11 27.65
C ASN A 217 -24.15 21.90 27.40
N ALA A 218 -22.89 22.00 27.83
CA ALA A 218 -21.92 20.93 27.75
C ALA A 218 -22.13 19.85 28.83
N GLY A 219 -23.00 20.10 29.83
CA GLY A 219 -23.28 19.15 30.91
C GLY A 219 -21.98 18.65 31.57
N ASN A 220 -21.89 17.34 31.82
CA ASN A 220 -20.69 16.71 32.36
C ASN A 220 -19.79 16.10 31.27
N ALA A 221 -19.84 16.60 30.04
CA ALA A 221 -19.08 16.05 28.92
C ALA A 221 -17.57 16.29 29.05
N ASN A 222 -16.79 15.40 28.43
CA ASN A 222 -15.35 15.52 28.25
C ASN A 222 -15.07 15.97 26.80
N ILE A 223 -14.87 17.27 26.57
CA ILE A 223 -14.62 17.84 25.23
C ILE A 223 -13.12 18.10 25.07
N MET A 224 -12.45 17.23 24.30
CA MET A 224 -11.05 17.35 23.90
C MET A 224 -10.96 18.18 22.62
N GLY A 225 -11.28 19.46 22.76
CA GLY A 225 -11.40 20.40 21.66
C GLY A 225 -11.82 21.77 22.19
N LYS A 226 -11.92 22.74 21.29
CA LYS A 226 -12.42 24.07 21.58
C LYS A 226 -13.94 24.12 21.50
N VAL A 227 -14.53 25.01 22.28
CA VAL A 227 -15.96 25.31 22.22
C VAL A 227 -16.19 26.72 21.71
N PHE A 228 -17.17 26.87 20.82
CA PHE A 228 -17.50 28.17 20.23
C PHE A 228 -18.98 28.49 20.37
N THR A 229 -19.31 29.76 20.61
CA THR A 229 -20.69 30.27 20.56
C THR A 229 -20.78 31.45 19.61
N GLY A 230 -21.99 31.84 19.21
CA GLY A 230 -22.19 33.11 18.53
C GLY A 230 -21.87 34.30 19.46
N PRO A 231 -21.75 35.51 18.91
CA PRO A 231 -21.46 36.74 19.66
C PRO A 231 -22.35 36.93 20.90
N GLY A 232 -21.71 37.04 22.07
CA GLY A 232 -22.41 37.21 23.36
C GLY A 232 -22.93 35.91 24.00
N GLY A 233 -22.69 34.76 23.37
CA GLY A 233 -23.08 33.46 23.90
C GLY A 233 -22.24 33.00 25.09
N SER A 234 -22.72 31.96 25.77
CA SER A 234 -22.02 31.34 26.90
C SER A 234 -22.20 29.84 26.91
N VAL A 235 -21.24 29.14 27.53
CA VAL A 235 -21.25 27.69 27.69
C VAL A 235 -21.55 27.33 29.14
N ILE A 236 -22.59 26.54 29.36
CA ILE A 236 -22.90 25.93 30.65
C ILE A 236 -22.10 24.64 30.76
N ILE A 237 -21.33 24.50 31.84
CA ILE A 237 -20.58 23.29 32.16
C ILE A 237 -21.00 22.76 33.53
N GLY A 238 -21.26 21.46 33.60
CA GLY A 238 -21.59 20.75 34.82
C GLY A 238 -20.37 20.51 35.71
N ALA A 239 -20.61 20.09 36.95
CA ALA A 239 -19.57 19.93 37.98
C ALA A 239 -18.41 19.00 37.56
N ASN A 240 -18.70 18.02 36.69
CA ASN A 240 -17.70 17.07 36.19
C ASN A 240 -17.25 17.35 34.75
N GLY A 241 -17.86 18.33 34.08
CA GLY A 241 -17.55 18.66 32.69
C GLY A 241 -16.17 19.29 32.56
N THR A 242 -15.55 19.05 31.42
CA THR A 242 -14.22 19.59 31.10
C THR A 242 -14.08 19.85 29.61
N VAL A 243 -13.46 20.98 29.28
CA VAL A 243 -13.16 21.40 27.91
C VAL A 243 -11.70 21.81 27.85
N GLY A 244 -10.93 21.26 26.93
CA GLY A 244 -9.51 21.57 26.81
C GLY A 244 -8.80 20.73 25.76
N ASP A 245 -7.48 20.79 25.74
CA ASP A 245 -6.66 19.85 25.00
C ASP A 245 -6.70 18.44 25.64
N LEU A 246 -6.07 17.49 24.97
CA LEU A 246 -6.09 16.10 25.39
C LEU A 246 -5.45 15.92 26.78
N ALA A 247 -4.39 16.66 27.10
CA ALA A 247 -3.68 16.56 28.37
C ALA A 247 -4.47 17.20 29.53
N TRP A 248 -5.16 18.32 29.28
CA TRP A 248 -6.01 18.99 30.23
C TRP A 248 -7.16 18.08 30.68
N VAL A 249 -7.87 17.52 29.71
CA VAL A 249 -9.04 16.65 29.96
C VAL A 249 -8.60 15.33 30.60
N THR A 250 -7.57 14.67 30.07
CA THR A 250 -7.10 13.38 30.61
C THR A 250 -6.38 13.52 31.94
N GLY A 251 -5.81 14.69 32.24
CA GLY A 251 -5.22 15.04 33.53
C GLY A 251 -6.23 15.24 34.67
N GLY A 252 -7.55 15.15 34.39
CA GLY A 252 -8.60 15.24 35.41
C GLY A 252 -9.05 16.65 35.75
N ASN A 253 -8.58 17.68 35.03
CA ASN A 253 -9.02 19.06 35.22
C ASN A 253 -10.50 19.23 34.88
N LYS A 254 -11.16 20.19 35.53
CA LYS A 254 -12.59 20.52 35.37
C LYS A 254 -12.76 21.94 34.87
N GLY A 255 -13.90 22.23 34.25
CA GLY A 255 -14.15 23.53 33.63
C GLY A 255 -13.51 23.66 32.25
N ILE A 256 -13.46 24.89 31.75
CA ILE A 256 -12.91 25.22 30.43
C ILE A 256 -11.46 25.68 30.60
N GLN A 257 -10.52 25.06 29.89
CA GLN A 257 -9.13 25.48 29.82
C GLN A 257 -9.04 26.93 29.30
N PRO A 258 -8.23 27.81 29.91
CA PRO A 258 -8.06 29.18 29.42
C PRO A 258 -7.63 29.21 27.94
N GLY A 259 -8.42 29.86 27.08
CA GLY A 259 -8.18 29.94 25.63
C GLY A 259 -8.89 28.87 24.77
N TRP A 260 -9.69 27.98 25.39
CA TRP A 260 -10.46 26.94 24.70
C TRP A 260 -11.95 27.30 24.50
N PHE A 261 -12.32 28.54 24.79
CA PHE A 261 -13.64 29.10 24.49
C PHE A 261 -13.50 30.43 23.75
N ALA A 262 -14.33 30.63 22.72
CA ALA A 262 -14.54 31.91 22.06
C ALA A 262 -16.01 32.09 21.66
N ASP A 263 -16.49 33.33 21.65
CA ASP A 263 -17.87 33.70 21.35
C ASP A 263 -18.00 34.42 20.00
N ASP A 264 -17.10 34.18 19.06
CA ASP A 264 -17.06 34.87 17.76
C ASP A 264 -17.54 34.00 16.59
N MET A 265 -18.29 32.93 16.87
CA MET A 265 -18.75 32.00 15.86
C MET A 265 -19.74 32.69 14.91
N ASN A 266 -19.37 32.72 13.62
CA ASN A 266 -20.20 33.29 12.57
C ASN A 266 -20.08 32.43 11.31
N MET A 267 -20.94 31.41 11.22
CA MET A 267 -21.03 30.48 10.10
C MET A 267 -22.37 30.64 9.35
N SER A 268 -22.30 30.51 8.02
CA SER A 268 -23.49 30.45 7.16
C SER A 268 -23.88 29.00 6.89
N PHE A 269 -25.18 28.73 6.92
CA PHE A 269 -25.75 27.40 6.73
C PHE A 269 -26.69 27.40 5.51
N PRO A 270 -26.16 27.39 4.27
CA PRO A 270 -26.97 27.40 3.07
C PRO A 270 -27.85 26.15 2.94
N SER A 271 -29.09 26.35 2.52
CA SER A 271 -30.03 25.26 2.20
C SER A 271 -29.52 24.38 1.07
N ILE A 272 -29.70 23.07 1.22
CA ILE A 272 -29.41 22.08 0.18
C ILE A 272 -30.63 21.94 -0.74
N LYS A 273 -30.38 21.87 -2.05
CA LYS A 273 -31.42 21.64 -3.06
C LYS A 273 -31.60 20.15 -3.34
N VAL A 274 -32.77 19.78 -3.84
CA VAL A 274 -33.07 18.43 -4.34
C VAL A 274 -31.99 18.03 -5.37
N PRO A 275 -31.38 16.83 -5.25
CA PRO A 275 -30.19 16.47 -6.03
C PRO A 275 -30.48 16.19 -7.52
N PHE A 276 -31.66 15.68 -7.84
CA PHE A 276 -32.11 15.35 -9.19
C PHE A 276 -33.64 15.20 -9.22
N THR A 277 -34.22 15.28 -10.41
CA THR A 277 -35.68 15.18 -10.61
C THR A 277 -36.16 13.75 -10.87
N GLY A 278 -35.30 12.85 -11.35
CA GLY A 278 -35.60 11.44 -11.59
C GLY A 278 -34.42 10.53 -11.24
N GLY A 279 -34.72 9.30 -10.81
CA GLY A 279 -33.73 8.28 -10.44
C GLY A 279 -34.37 6.89 -10.40
N TYR A 280 -33.53 5.87 -10.32
CA TYR A 280 -33.95 4.46 -10.32
C TYR A 280 -34.56 4.05 -8.97
N THR A 281 -35.44 3.06 -8.98
CA THR A 281 -35.85 2.38 -7.74
C THR A 281 -34.85 1.25 -7.47
N PRO A 282 -34.15 1.25 -6.31
CA PRO A 282 -33.20 0.19 -6.00
C PRO A 282 -33.90 -1.15 -5.78
N GLY A 283 -33.28 -2.23 -6.24
CA GLY A 283 -33.77 -3.59 -6.07
C GLY A 283 -33.02 -4.37 -4.97
N PRO A 284 -33.58 -5.50 -4.50
CA PRO A 284 -32.93 -6.37 -3.52
C PRO A 284 -31.76 -7.13 -4.15
N GLY A 285 -30.84 -7.61 -3.31
CA GLY A 285 -29.72 -8.41 -3.77
C GLY A 285 -28.94 -9.11 -2.66
N ALA A 286 -28.31 -10.22 -3.02
CA ALA A 286 -27.39 -10.96 -2.16
C ALA A 286 -25.96 -10.42 -2.32
N ILE A 287 -25.30 -10.13 -1.20
CA ILE A 287 -23.91 -9.69 -1.17
C ILE A 287 -23.08 -10.71 -0.40
N SER A 288 -22.07 -11.27 -1.06
CA SER A 288 -21.10 -12.17 -0.44
C SER A 288 -19.83 -11.41 -0.10
N GLU A 289 -19.51 -11.35 1.18
CA GLU A 289 -18.25 -10.80 1.67
C GLU A 289 -17.30 -11.92 2.07
N THR A 290 -16.07 -11.84 1.56
CA THR A 290 -14.99 -12.76 1.93
C THR A 290 -14.12 -12.06 2.97
N ASN A 291 -14.16 -12.57 4.21
CA ASN A 291 -13.31 -12.08 5.29
C ASN A 291 -12.06 -12.96 5.37
N PHE A 292 -10.90 -12.31 5.33
CA PHE A 292 -9.60 -12.95 5.54
C PHE A 292 -9.14 -12.66 6.97
N THR A 293 -8.93 -13.70 7.77
CA THR A 293 -8.14 -13.56 9.00
C THR A 293 -6.68 -13.79 8.66
N TYR A 294 -5.85 -12.77 8.85
CA TYR A 294 -4.41 -12.89 8.65
C TYR A 294 -3.75 -13.33 9.95
N GLY A 295 -3.01 -14.43 9.88
CA GLY A 295 -2.06 -14.86 10.90
C GLY A 295 -0.63 -14.69 10.40
N THR A 296 0.31 -14.88 11.33
CA THR A 296 1.72 -15.05 11.00
C THR A 296 2.04 -16.53 11.13
N SER A 297 2.51 -17.16 10.05
CA SER A 297 3.00 -18.53 10.11
C SER A 297 4.44 -18.58 9.63
N MET A 298 5.23 -19.46 10.24
CA MET A 298 6.58 -19.74 9.78
C MET A 298 6.50 -20.60 8.52
N VAL A 299 7.15 -20.16 7.45
CA VAL A 299 7.31 -20.93 6.22
C VAL A 299 8.77 -21.34 6.11
N THR A 300 9.00 -22.61 5.82
CA THR A 300 10.33 -23.19 5.61
C THR A 300 10.49 -23.54 4.14
N VAL A 301 11.52 -23.00 3.51
CA VAL A 301 11.88 -23.25 2.10
C VAL A 301 13.32 -23.77 2.01
N THR A 302 13.65 -24.49 0.93
CA THR A 302 15.01 -25.03 0.71
C THR A 302 15.92 -24.06 -0.04
N GLU A 303 15.35 -23.06 -0.72
CA GLU A 303 16.09 -22.04 -1.46
C GLU A 303 15.96 -20.68 -0.78
N LEU A 304 17.00 -19.84 -0.90
CA LEU A 304 16.99 -18.51 -0.29
C LEU A 304 15.91 -17.65 -0.97
N PRO A 305 14.88 -17.18 -0.25
CA PRO A 305 13.79 -16.41 -0.84
C PRO A 305 14.27 -15.07 -1.38
N MET A 306 13.78 -14.68 -2.56
CA MET A 306 14.03 -13.37 -3.18
C MET A 306 12.70 -12.71 -3.57
N PRO A 307 12.42 -11.47 -3.13
CA PRO A 307 13.24 -10.62 -2.26
C PRO A 307 13.37 -11.16 -0.82
N LEU A 308 14.48 -10.83 -0.14
CA LEU A 308 14.79 -11.36 1.20
C LEU A 308 13.77 -10.86 2.25
N PRO A 309 13.00 -11.76 2.90
CA PRO A 309 12.05 -11.38 3.94
C PRO A 309 12.73 -10.89 5.23
N PRO A 310 12.04 -10.13 6.10
CA PRO A 310 12.53 -9.83 7.46
C PRO A 310 12.61 -11.09 8.32
N ASN A 311 13.63 -11.18 9.19
CA ASN A 311 13.78 -12.25 10.19
C ASN A 311 13.91 -13.69 9.64
N VAL A 312 14.62 -13.86 8.51
CA VAL A 312 14.96 -15.21 8.01
C VAL A 312 15.91 -15.91 8.98
N GLN A 313 15.50 -17.08 9.46
CA GLN A 313 16.35 -18.01 10.19
C GLN A 313 16.86 -19.09 9.24
N THR A 314 18.18 -19.15 9.05
CA THR A 314 18.82 -20.20 8.26
C THR A 314 19.12 -21.40 9.14
N ASN A 315 18.59 -22.56 8.78
CA ASN A 315 18.93 -23.84 9.41
C ASN A 315 20.11 -24.48 8.67
N TYR A 316 21.14 -24.86 9.42
CA TYR A 316 22.36 -25.46 8.88
C TYR A 316 22.37 -26.96 9.13
N GLY A 317 22.80 -27.71 8.12
CA GLY A 317 23.05 -29.14 8.22
C GLY A 317 24.46 -29.48 7.78
N THR A 318 24.89 -30.68 8.13
CA THR A 318 26.22 -31.18 7.85
C THR A 318 26.19 -32.11 6.63
N ILE A 319 27.05 -31.84 5.65
CA ILE A 319 27.27 -32.75 4.51
C ILE A 319 28.69 -33.30 4.57
N THR A 320 28.86 -34.57 4.19
CA THR A 320 30.15 -35.21 4.01
C THR A 320 30.40 -35.48 2.53
N SER A 321 31.50 -34.97 1.99
CA SER A 321 31.91 -35.12 0.59
C SER A 321 33.31 -35.73 0.50
N THR A 322 33.61 -36.42 -0.60
CA THR A 322 34.98 -36.85 -0.95
C THR A 322 35.75 -35.78 -1.72
N THR A 323 35.10 -34.68 -2.11
CA THR A 323 35.71 -33.53 -2.80
C THR A 323 35.74 -32.31 -1.88
N TYR A 324 36.83 -31.53 -1.97
CA TYR A 324 36.95 -30.29 -1.21
C TYR A 324 35.97 -29.24 -1.77
N PRO A 325 35.15 -28.58 -0.93
CA PRO A 325 34.17 -27.62 -1.40
C PRO A 325 34.85 -26.32 -1.89
N ASP A 326 34.40 -25.83 -3.05
CA ASP A 326 34.78 -24.54 -3.62
C ASP A 326 33.51 -23.83 -4.12
N PRO A 327 33.15 -22.64 -3.59
CA PRO A 327 33.85 -21.86 -2.56
C PRO A 327 33.79 -22.46 -1.14
N VAL A 328 34.77 -22.12 -0.31
CA VAL A 328 34.86 -22.60 1.08
C VAL A 328 33.71 -22.04 1.94
N PRO A 329 32.90 -22.89 2.60
CA PRO A 329 31.82 -22.44 3.48
C PRO A 329 32.33 -21.61 4.67
N TYR A 330 31.53 -20.62 5.10
CA TYR A 330 31.89 -19.68 6.19
C TYR A 330 32.21 -20.37 7.54
N GLY A 331 31.64 -21.56 7.78
CA GLY A 331 31.90 -22.37 8.98
C GLY A 331 33.18 -23.21 8.93
N GLY A 332 33.95 -23.13 7.84
CA GLY A 332 35.13 -23.95 7.60
C GLY A 332 34.81 -25.39 7.18
N VAL A 333 35.87 -26.17 6.97
CA VAL A 333 35.79 -27.56 6.50
C VAL A 333 36.58 -28.45 7.44
N ILE A 334 35.94 -29.48 7.99
CA ILE A 334 36.60 -30.51 8.81
C ILE A 334 37.08 -31.62 7.87
N THR A 335 38.37 -31.91 7.92
CA THR A 335 38.98 -33.01 7.16
C THR A 335 39.01 -34.27 8.02
N ASN A 336 38.38 -35.34 7.53
CA ASN A 336 38.29 -36.63 8.21
C ASN A 336 39.02 -37.71 7.40
N TYR A 337 39.74 -38.58 8.10
CA TYR A 337 40.40 -39.74 7.53
C TYR A 337 39.53 -40.97 7.78
N VAL A 338 39.06 -41.61 6.71
CA VAL A 338 38.15 -42.76 6.79
C VAL A 338 38.80 -43.96 6.14
N ARG A 339 38.66 -45.12 6.78
CA ARG A 339 39.13 -46.39 6.23
C ARG A 339 38.11 -46.95 5.23
N VAL A 340 38.54 -47.21 4.01
CA VAL A 340 37.71 -47.71 2.92
C VAL A 340 38.25 -49.05 2.43
N THR A 341 37.34 -49.97 2.09
CA THR A 341 37.66 -51.25 1.45
C THR A 341 37.06 -51.27 0.04
N SER A 342 37.88 -51.58 -0.96
CA SER A 342 37.52 -51.61 -2.38
C SER A 342 37.94 -52.92 -3.03
N THR A 343 37.21 -53.39 -4.04
CA THR A 343 37.61 -54.52 -4.90
C THR A 343 38.58 -54.11 -6.00
N GLU A 344 38.65 -52.81 -6.31
CA GLU A 344 39.56 -52.22 -7.29
C GLU A 344 40.70 -51.46 -6.61
N TYR A 345 41.87 -51.40 -7.28
CA TYR A 345 43.02 -50.68 -6.75
C TYR A 345 42.75 -49.17 -6.72
N PRO A 346 42.90 -48.50 -5.57
CA PRO A 346 42.54 -47.10 -5.45
C PRO A 346 43.52 -46.19 -6.19
N THR A 347 43.00 -45.22 -6.95
CA THR A 347 43.84 -44.22 -7.64
C THR A 347 44.27 -43.07 -6.73
N ASN A 348 43.49 -42.79 -5.68
CA ASN A 348 43.64 -41.61 -4.82
C ASN A 348 43.80 -41.98 -3.33
N ALA A 349 44.48 -43.08 -3.03
CA ALA A 349 44.69 -43.52 -1.64
C ALA A 349 45.63 -42.58 -0.89
N PHE A 350 45.28 -42.26 0.36
CA PHE A 350 46.16 -41.49 1.25
C PHE A 350 46.90 -42.44 2.18
N GLY A 351 48.22 -42.55 2.00
CA GLY A 351 49.06 -43.47 2.75
C GLY A 351 49.04 -44.92 2.20
N PRO A 352 49.56 -45.90 2.98
CA PRO A 352 49.79 -47.24 2.48
C PRO A 352 48.47 -48.00 2.22
N VAL A 353 48.40 -48.67 1.06
CA VAL A 353 47.29 -49.55 0.68
C VAL A 353 47.61 -50.97 1.17
N THR A 354 46.74 -51.51 2.01
CA THR A 354 46.83 -52.92 2.44
C THR A 354 46.07 -53.79 1.45
N THR A 355 46.76 -54.75 0.83
CA THR A 355 46.16 -55.70 -0.11
C THR A 355 45.84 -57.00 0.62
N ASN A 356 44.56 -57.34 0.72
CA ASN A 356 44.16 -58.67 1.14
C ASN A 356 44.16 -59.59 -0.08
N SER A 357 44.75 -60.76 0.07
CA SER A 357 44.89 -61.72 -1.01
C SER A 357 44.37 -63.09 -0.61
N MET A 358 43.95 -63.85 -1.62
CA MET A 358 43.47 -65.21 -1.48
C MET A 358 44.37 -66.13 -2.29
N THR A 359 44.74 -67.27 -1.70
CA THR A 359 45.46 -68.34 -2.39
C THR A 359 44.47 -69.31 -3.02
N VAL A 360 44.59 -69.50 -4.33
CA VAL A 360 43.77 -70.40 -5.13
C VAL A 360 44.64 -71.57 -5.59
N THR A 361 44.12 -72.80 -5.47
CA THR A 361 44.76 -74.02 -5.98
C THR A 361 43.82 -74.72 -6.94
N THR A 362 44.30 -74.98 -8.17
CA THR A 362 43.50 -75.57 -9.27
C THR A 362 44.35 -76.54 -10.09
N ASN A 363 43.71 -77.48 -10.79
CA ASN A 363 44.35 -78.40 -11.73
C ASN A 363 44.37 -77.88 -13.18
N VAL A 364 43.85 -76.67 -13.42
CA VAL A 364 43.85 -76.01 -14.73
C VAL A 364 44.74 -74.77 -14.68
N LEU A 365 45.63 -74.61 -15.66
CA LEU A 365 46.47 -73.41 -15.76
C LEU A 365 45.58 -72.18 -16.02
N PRO A 366 45.68 -71.10 -15.21
CA PRO A 366 44.83 -69.92 -15.38
C PRO A 366 45.06 -69.23 -16.72
N ASN A 367 43.98 -68.77 -17.35
CA ASN A 367 44.04 -67.92 -18.54
C ASN A 367 43.02 -66.77 -18.41
N PRO A 368 43.45 -65.50 -18.37
CA PRO A 368 44.82 -65.01 -18.48
C PRO A 368 45.70 -65.37 -17.26
N LEU A 369 47.02 -65.37 -17.43
CA LEU A 369 47.96 -65.64 -16.35
C LEU A 369 47.91 -64.53 -15.29
N PRO A 370 47.81 -64.87 -13.99
CA PRO A 370 47.84 -63.88 -12.91
C PRO A 370 49.21 -63.18 -12.84
N PRO A 371 49.28 -61.92 -12.36
CA PRO A 371 50.50 -61.12 -12.32
C PRO A 371 51.55 -61.59 -11.28
N GLY A 372 51.30 -62.67 -10.54
CA GLY A 372 52.18 -63.20 -9.49
C GLY A 372 52.79 -64.57 -9.82
N PRO A 373 53.76 -65.04 -9.01
CA PRO A 373 54.38 -66.34 -9.21
C PRO A 373 53.34 -67.46 -9.09
N ILE A 374 53.34 -68.36 -10.06
CA ILE A 374 52.51 -69.57 -10.04
C ILE A 374 53.39 -70.73 -9.59
N ILE A 375 53.06 -71.31 -8.43
CA ILE A 375 53.71 -72.52 -7.96
C ILE A 375 53.06 -73.70 -8.68
N THR A 376 53.83 -74.42 -9.47
CA THR A 376 53.37 -75.65 -10.13
C THR A 376 53.86 -76.85 -9.32
N ASN A 377 52.93 -77.55 -8.69
CA ASN A 377 53.22 -78.78 -7.98
C ASN A 377 52.85 -79.98 -8.84
N THR A 378 53.65 -81.02 -8.70
CA THR A 378 53.48 -82.29 -9.40
C THR A 378 52.95 -83.29 -8.38
N VAL A 379 51.71 -83.72 -8.56
CA VAL A 379 51.02 -84.61 -7.61
C VAL A 379 50.80 -85.96 -8.27
N VAL A 380 51.00 -87.04 -7.52
CA VAL A 380 50.73 -88.38 -8.02
C VAL A 380 49.31 -88.78 -7.66
N VAL A 381 48.50 -89.05 -8.68
CA VAL A 381 47.08 -89.44 -8.58
C VAL A 381 46.96 -90.93 -8.89
N THR A 382 46.10 -91.63 -8.15
CA THR A 382 45.77 -93.04 -8.42
C THR A 382 44.26 -93.18 -8.57
N ASN A 383 43.79 -93.52 -9.76
CA ASN A 383 42.38 -93.67 -10.07
C ASN A 383 42.08 -95.08 -10.59
N VAL A 384 40.87 -95.59 -10.32
CA VAL A 384 40.44 -96.93 -10.78
C VAL A 384 40.21 -96.95 -12.29
N THR A 385 39.79 -95.82 -12.86
CA THR A 385 39.60 -95.62 -14.30
C THR A 385 40.60 -94.59 -14.83
N LEU A 386 41.02 -94.75 -16.10
CA LEU A 386 41.89 -93.77 -16.75
C LEU A 386 41.06 -92.56 -17.18
N PRO A 387 41.48 -91.32 -16.86
CA PRO A 387 40.79 -90.12 -17.32
C PRO A 387 40.70 -90.04 -18.85
N ASN A 388 39.64 -89.43 -19.37
CA ASN A 388 39.48 -89.11 -20.79
C ASN A 388 39.37 -87.58 -20.96
N PRO A 389 40.29 -86.91 -21.67
CA PRO A 389 41.45 -87.47 -22.39
C PRO A 389 42.54 -88.04 -21.46
N PRO A 390 43.38 -88.99 -21.93
CA PRO A 390 44.45 -89.56 -21.13
C PRO A 390 45.44 -88.48 -20.67
N PRO A 391 45.88 -88.50 -19.40
CA PRO A 391 46.87 -87.55 -18.91
C PRO A 391 48.20 -87.70 -19.66
N SER A 392 48.86 -86.58 -19.93
CA SER A 392 50.06 -86.54 -20.79
C SER A 392 51.33 -87.18 -20.19
N GLY A 393 51.27 -87.62 -18.93
CA GLY A 393 52.40 -88.22 -18.21
C GLY A 393 52.49 -89.73 -18.34
N THR A 394 53.59 -90.32 -17.85
CA THR A 394 53.75 -91.77 -17.76
C THR A 394 52.66 -92.39 -16.88
N ILE A 395 51.81 -93.21 -17.47
CA ILE A 395 50.77 -93.96 -16.78
C ILE A 395 51.35 -95.30 -16.32
N VAL A 396 51.33 -95.55 -15.02
CA VAL A 396 51.69 -96.83 -14.43
C VAL A 396 50.40 -97.56 -14.07
N THR A 397 50.24 -98.78 -14.56
CA THR A 397 49.10 -99.64 -14.21
C THR A 397 49.48 -100.52 -13.02
N ASN A 398 48.70 -100.43 -11.94
CA ASN A 398 48.81 -101.38 -10.84
C ASN A 398 47.99 -102.61 -11.21
N VAL A 399 48.60 -103.79 -11.15
CA VAL A 399 47.96 -105.04 -11.58
C VAL A 399 47.76 -106.01 -10.41
N VAL A 400 46.72 -106.83 -10.52
CA VAL A 400 46.40 -107.92 -9.59
C VAL A 400 46.30 -109.24 -10.37
N ALA A 401 46.74 -110.34 -9.76
CA ALA A 401 46.63 -111.65 -10.40
C ALA A 401 45.16 -112.07 -10.54
N ALA A 402 44.76 -112.46 -11.74
CA ALA A 402 43.42 -112.92 -12.07
C ALA A 402 43.50 -114.22 -12.89
N SER A 403 42.44 -115.03 -12.81
CA SER A 403 42.37 -116.26 -13.60
C SER A 403 40.95 -116.56 -14.07
N VAL A 404 40.82 -117.10 -15.29
CA VAL A 404 39.54 -117.46 -15.91
C VAL A 404 39.58 -118.88 -16.49
N ARG A 405 38.50 -119.66 -16.32
CA ARG A 405 38.42 -121.08 -16.68
C ARG A 405 37.92 -121.31 -18.11
N TYR A 406 38.44 -122.34 -18.78
CA TYR A 406 38.01 -122.77 -20.11
C TYR A 406 36.58 -123.37 -20.10
N PRO A 407 35.68 -122.99 -21.03
CA PRO A 407 34.24 -123.20 -20.85
C PRO A 407 33.59 -124.52 -21.35
N TYR A 408 34.27 -125.46 -22.03
CA TYR A 408 33.59 -126.64 -22.65
C TYR A 408 33.30 -127.84 -21.72
N SER A 409 32.18 -128.55 -21.97
CA SER A 409 31.74 -129.81 -21.31
C SER A 409 31.05 -130.75 -22.33
N PRO A 410 31.30 -132.08 -22.34
CA PRO A 410 32.24 -132.79 -21.49
C PRO A 410 33.69 -132.53 -21.91
N MET A 411 34.54 -132.40 -20.91
CA MET A 411 35.96 -132.11 -21.08
C MET A 411 36.65 -133.30 -21.78
N PRO A 412 37.55 -133.08 -22.76
CA PRO A 412 38.21 -134.17 -23.48
C PRO A 412 38.91 -135.15 -22.51
N PRO A 413 38.72 -136.48 -22.66
CA PRO A 413 39.33 -137.46 -21.77
C PRO A 413 40.82 -137.62 -22.06
N GLY A 414 41.64 -137.44 -21.02
CA GLY A 414 43.10 -137.55 -21.07
C GLY A 414 43.80 -136.24 -21.50
N PRO A 415 45.03 -135.97 -21.02
CA PRO A 415 45.75 -134.74 -21.35
C PRO A 415 46.00 -134.69 -22.88
N PRO A 416 45.34 -133.80 -23.65
CA PRO A 416 45.65 -133.65 -25.06
C PRO A 416 47.05 -133.05 -25.20
N SER A 417 47.78 -133.45 -26.24
CA SER A 417 49.13 -133.00 -26.52
C SER A 417 49.27 -131.49 -26.79
N GLU A 418 48.15 -130.77 -26.95
CA GLU A 418 48.13 -129.31 -27.14
C GLU A 418 46.95 -128.65 -26.40
N PRO A 419 47.15 -127.45 -25.81
CA PRO A 419 46.06 -126.66 -25.22
C PRO A 419 45.06 -126.23 -26.31
N PRO A 420 43.73 -126.23 -26.02
CA PRO A 420 42.75 -125.77 -26.98
C PRO A 420 42.94 -124.29 -27.29
N THR A 421 42.76 -123.90 -28.55
CA THR A 421 42.79 -122.49 -28.98
C THR A 421 41.72 -121.69 -28.22
N TRP A 422 42.14 -120.63 -27.52
CA TRP A 422 41.25 -119.77 -26.74
C TRP A 422 41.65 -118.29 -26.84
N THR A 423 40.68 -117.38 -26.90
CA THR A 423 40.92 -115.93 -27.01
C THR A 423 41.22 -115.31 -25.64
N PRO A 424 42.25 -114.44 -25.53
CA PRO A 424 42.56 -113.75 -24.27
C PRO A 424 41.45 -112.75 -23.86
N PRO A 425 41.46 -112.26 -22.59
CA PRO A 425 40.52 -111.23 -22.10
C PRO A 425 40.55 -109.95 -22.96
N GLU A 426 39.53 -109.07 -22.82
CA GLU A 426 39.43 -107.83 -23.62
C GLU A 426 40.73 -107.00 -23.55
N PRO A 427 41.29 -106.57 -24.70
CA PRO A 427 42.48 -105.72 -24.73
C PRO A 427 42.28 -104.46 -23.87
N GLY A 428 43.23 -104.19 -22.97
CA GLY A 428 43.16 -103.03 -22.05
C GLY A 428 42.65 -103.34 -20.64
N THR A 429 42.26 -104.58 -20.33
CA THR A 429 41.88 -105.01 -18.97
C THR A 429 43.00 -105.70 -18.19
N TYR A 430 44.12 -106.02 -18.84
CA TYR A 430 45.26 -106.73 -18.27
C TYR A 430 46.59 -106.28 -18.90
N VAL A 431 47.72 -106.61 -18.26
CA VAL A 431 49.08 -106.33 -18.76
C VAL A 431 49.90 -107.62 -18.79
N GLY A 432 50.75 -107.76 -19.80
CA GLY A 432 51.68 -108.88 -19.93
C GLY A 432 51.07 -110.12 -20.61
N PRO A 433 51.87 -111.19 -20.74
CA PRO A 433 51.42 -112.41 -21.41
C PRO A 433 50.35 -113.14 -20.59
N VAL A 434 49.33 -113.67 -21.26
CA VAL A 434 48.38 -114.61 -20.67
C VAL A 434 49.01 -116.00 -20.70
N THR A 435 49.01 -116.69 -19.56
CA THR A 435 49.62 -118.03 -19.44
C THR A 435 48.55 -119.09 -19.17
N ASN A 436 48.72 -120.25 -19.82
CA ASN A 436 47.75 -121.34 -19.76
C ASN A 436 48.20 -122.36 -18.71
N ARG A 437 47.34 -122.68 -17.75
CA ARG A 437 47.57 -123.72 -16.74
C ARG A 437 46.53 -124.82 -16.88
N TYR A 438 46.97 -126.07 -17.06
CA TYR A 438 46.09 -127.24 -16.94
C TYR A 438 46.08 -127.75 -15.50
N GLN A 439 44.90 -128.00 -14.95
CA GLN A 439 44.72 -128.59 -13.64
C GLN A 439 44.01 -129.94 -13.75
N SER A 440 44.72 -131.01 -13.40
CA SER A 440 44.26 -132.41 -13.52
C SER A 440 43.72 -133.00 -12.21
N THR A 441 43.98 -132.36 -11.07
CA THR A 441 43.61 -132.83 -9.73
C THR A 441 42.69 -131.84 -9.00
N GLY A 442 41.93 -132.33 -8.02
CA GLY A 442 40.99 -131.53 -7.22
C GLY A 442 39.51 -131.80 -7.56
N ALA A 443 38.61 -130.95 -7.05
CA ALA A 443 37.18 -131.05 -7.35
C ALA A 443 36.90 -130.88 -8.86
N ASN A 444 35.87 -131.54 -9.39
CA ASN A 444 35.53 -131.50 -10.82
C ASN A 444 35.38 -130.06 -11.36
N ALA A 445 34.92 -129.10 -10.54
CA ALA A 445 34.80 -127.69 -10.91
C ALA A 445 36.15 -126.99 -11.15
N ASN A 446 37.25 -127.50 -10.59
CA ASN A 446 38.58 -126.90 -10.66
C ASN A 446 39.50 -127.60 -11.67
N ARG A 447 39.09 -128.77 -12.18
CA ARG A 447 39.79 -129.45 -13.27
C ARG A 447 39.49 -128.72 -14.57
N GLY A 448 40.53 -128.42 -15.36
CA GLY A 448 40.37 -127.57 -16.54
C GLY A 448 41.63 -126.84 -16.96
N TRP A 449 41.58 -126.24 -18.14
CA TRP A 449 42.50 -125.18 -18.54
C TRP A 449 42.07 -123.85 -17.92
N TRP A 450 43.03 -123.08 -17.43
CA TRP A 450 42.86 -121.75 -16.87
C TRP A 450 43.82 -120.77 -17.54
N HIS A 451 43.36 -119.56 -17.81
CA HIS A 451 44.21 -118.43 -18.19
C HIS A 451 44.55 -117.63 -16.94
N ASN A 452 45.83 -117.50 -16.63
CA ASN A 452 46.30 -116.59 -15.60
C ASN A 452 46.84 -115.33 -16.26
N TYR A 453 46.40 -114.16 -15.78
CA TYR A 453 46.78 -112.85 -16.31
C TYR A 453 46.83 -111.81 -15.18
N ALA A 454 47.52 -110.69 -15.42
CA ALA A 454 47.60 -109.59 -14.47
C ALA A 454 46.57 -108.51 -14.83
N ALA A 455 45.41 -108.52 -14.18
CA ALA A 455 44.32 -107.58 -14.42
C ALA A 455 44.67 -106.18 -13.89
N ILE A 456 44.34 -105.12 -14.61
CA ILE A 456 44.61 -103.74 -14.18
C ILE A 456 43.59 -103.35 -13.10
N ALA A 457 44.08 -102.96 -11.92
CA ALA A 457 43.27 -102.54 -10.78
C ALA A 457 43.16 -101.01 -10.64
N SER A 458 44.20 -100.27 -11.05
CA SER A 458 44.19 -98.80 -11.06
C SER A 458 45.28 -98.24 -11.97
N TYR A 459 45.10 -96.98 -12.34
CA TYR A 459 46.05 -96.16 -13.08
C TYR A 459 46.65 -95.13 -12.13
N ARG A 460 47.97 -95.20 -11.97
CA ARG A 460 48.77 -94.21 -11.24
C ARG A 460 49.45 -93.30 -12.26
N TYR A 461 49.13 -92.02 -12.22
CA TYR A 461 49.70 -91.02 -13.13
C TYR A 461 50.03 -89.74 -12.37
N THR A 462 50.81 -88.89 -13.01
CA THR A 462 51.22 -87.61 -12.46
C THR A 462 50.38 -86.50 -13.04
N ASP A 463 49.80 -85.66 -12.18
CA ASP A 463 49.02 -84.49 -12.56
C ASP A 463 49.66 -83.20 -12.03
N LYS A 464 49.28 -82.05 -12.60
CA LYS A 464 49.80 -80.74 -12.21
C LYS A 464 48.73 -79.95 -11.45
N THR A 465 49.11 -79.41 -10.31
CA THR A 465 48.32 -78.40 -9.60
C THR A 465 49.04 -77.07 -9.60
N TYR A 466 48.29 -76.01 -9.86
CA TYR A 466 48.75 -74.63 -9.92
C TYR A 466 48.20 -73.90 -8.71
N THR A 467 49.10 -73.38 -7.89
CA THR A 467 48.77 -72.54 -6.74
C THR A 467 49.25 -71.13 -7.01
N TYR A 468 48.35 -70.16 -6.92
CA TYR A 468 48.65 -68.74 -7.13
C TYR A 468 47.79 -67.87 -6.21
N THR A 469 48.27 -66.65 -5.95
CA THR A 469 47.63 -65.71 -5.05
C THR A 469 47.05 -64.54 -5.85
N ILE A 470 45.78 -64.22 -5.62
CA ILE A 470 45.10 -63.09 -6.26
C ILE A 470 44.67 -62.05 -5.21
N PRO A 471 44.73 -60.75 -5.52
CA PRO A 471 44.15 -59.72 -4.66
C PRO A 471 42.63 -59.83 -4.68
N VAL A 472 41.99 -59.71 -3.52
CA VAL A 472 40.52 -59.79 -3.37
C VAL A 472 39.91 -58.49 -2.84
N SER A 473 40.67 -57.70 -2.09
CA SER A 473 40.26 -56.37 -1.65
C SER A 473 41.45 -55.53 -1.25
N TYR A 474 41.33 -54.22 -1.43
CA TYR A 474 42.29 -53.21 -1.01
C TYR A 474 41.68 -52.39 0.11
N THR A 475 42.39 -52.27 1.22
CA THR A 475 41.98 -51.41 2.34
C THR A 475 42.95 -50.24 2.44
N TYR A 476 42.42 -49.03 2.41
CA TYR A 476 43.22 -47.79 2.40
C TYR A 476 42.51 -46.68 3.17
N THR A 477 43.24 -45.63 3.49
CA THR A 477 42.66 -44.42 4.08
C THR A 477 42.30 -43.45 2.96
N ASN A 478 41.06 -42.94 2.99
CA ASN A 478 40.59 -41.90 2.11
C ASN A 478 40.27 -40.64 2.92
N ILE A 479 40.25 -39.48 2.26
CA ILE A 479 39.90 -38.20 2.87
C ILE A 479 38.43 -37.90 2.57
N THR A 480 37.70 -37.48 3.60
CA THR A 480 36.35 -36.93 3.48
C THR A 480 36.29 -35.57 4.16
N TYR A 481 35.50 -34.67 3.60
CA TYR A 481 35.34 -33.30 4.06
C TYR A 481 33.92 -33.13 4.59
N THR A 482 33.83 -32.68 5.83
CA THR A 482 32.56 -32.46 6.52
C THR A 482 32.41 -30.97 6.81
N TYR A 483 31.33 -30.37 6.34
CA TYR A 483 31.11 -28.92 6.45
C TYR A 483 29.62 -28.57 6.57
N TYR A 484 29.36 -27.39 7.16
CA TYR A 484 28.02 -26.88 7.36
C TYR A 484 27.54 -26.10 6.14
N VAL A 485 26.33 -26.42 5.68
CA VAL A 485 25.66 -25.68 4.61
C VAL A 485 24.21 -25.34 5.01
N PRO A 486 23.65 -24.23 4.49
CA PRO A 486 22.23 -23.96 4.61
C PRO A 486 21.40 -25.11 4.03
N GLN A 487 20.46 -25.63 4.80
CA GLN A 487 19.52 -26.68 4.36
C GLN A 487 18.13 -26.11 4.10
N SER A 488 17.73 -25.15 4.94
CA SER A 488 16.43 -24.51 4.80
C SER A 488 16.46 -23.12 5.41
N TYR A 489 15.56 -22.27 4.93
CA TYR A 489 15.32 -20.92 5.43
C TYR A 489 13.90 -20.86 5.96
N THR A 490 13.76 -20.52 7.24
CA THR A 490 12.48 -20.38 7.89
C THR A 490 12.23 -18.92 8.20
N PHE A 491 11.10 -18.37 7.74
CA PHE A 491 10.75 -16.97 7.97
C PHE A 491 9.26 -16.79 8.22
N PRO A 492 8.86 -15.77 9.01
CA PRO A 492 7.46 -15.44 9.20
C PRO A 492 6.88 -14.86 7.92
N THR A 493 5.76 -15.40 7.44
CA THR A 493 4.97 -14.81 6.36
C THR A 493 3.52 -14.60 6.81
N ARG A 494 2.85 -13.61 6.22
CA ARG A 494 1.41 -13.40 6.46
C ARG A 494 0.64 -14.47 5.69
N THR A 495 -0.02 -15.35 6.42
CA THR A 495 -0.91 -16.37 5.87
C THR A 495 -2.36 -16.03 6.20
N SER A 496 -3.29 -16.34 5.30
CA SER A 496 -4.72 -16.32 5.62
C SER A 496 -5.08 -17.65 6.28
N THR A 497 -5.45 -17.63 7.55
CA THR A 497 -5.76 -18.86 8.32
C THR A 497 -7.19 -19.32 8.12
N ASN A 498 -8.13 -18.37 8.04
CA ASN A 498 -9.54 -18.63 7.80
C ASN A 498 -10.05 -17.73 6.66
N ILE A 499 -10.69 -18.33 5.67
CA ILE A 499 -11.45 -17.63 4.64
C ILE A 499 -12.92 -17.91 4.94
N THR A 500 -13.62 -16.92 5.47
CA THR A 500 -15.05 -17.03 5.73
C THR A 500 -15.80 -16.21 4.69
N VAL A 501 -16.69 -16.87 3.94
CA VAL A 501 -17.60 -16.19 3.00
C VAL A 501 -18.97 -16.08 3.66
N THR A 502 -19.36 -14.86 4.00
CA THR A 502 -20.69 -14.57 4.56
C THR A 502 -21.54 -13.97 3.46
N THR A 503 -22.67 -14.59 3.13
CA THR A 503 -23.65 -14.04 2.19
C THR A 503 -24.83 -13.48 2.96
N VAL A 504 -25.13 -12.20 2.76
CA VAL A 504 -26.23 -11.48 3.40
C VAL A 504 -27.14 -10.92 2.30
N ASN A 505 -28.45 -11.08 2.48
CA ASN A 505 -29.45 -10.47 1.61
C ASN A 505 -29.79 -9.08 2.11
N TYR A 506 -29.81 -8.11 1.19
CA TYR A 506 -30.22 -6.74 1.45
C TYR A 506 -31.48 -6.42 0.65
N ASP A 507 -32.38 -5.64 1.26
CA ASP A 507 -33.62 -5.18 0.61
C ASP A 507 -33.31 -4.21 -0.53
N TYR A 508 -32.22 -3.44 -0.41
CA TYR A 508 -31.76 -2.50 -1.41
C TYR A 508 -30.25 -2.63 -1.63
N VAL A 509 -29.84 -2.85 -2.88
CA VAL A 509 -28.43 -2.79 -3.30
C VAL A 509 -28.24 -1.60 -4.23
N LEU A 510 -27.34 -0.70 -3.86
CA LEU A 510 -27.05 0.54 -4.60
C LEU A 510 -25.72 0.44 -5.33
N ASP A 511 -25.78 0.45 -6.66
CA ASP A 511 -24.64 0.66 -7.56
C ASP A 511 -24.36 2.14 -7.84
N SER A 512 -23.48 2.43 -8.80
CA SER A 512 -23.07 3.80 -9.14
C SER A 512 -24.13 4.58 -9.94
N TYR A 513 -25.29 4.85 -9.32
CA TYR A 513 -26.41 5.56 -9.94
C TYR A 513 -27.16 6.46 -8.95
N ASN A 514 -28.10 7.24 -9.50
CA ASN A 514 -29.07 8.03 -8.74
C ASN A 514 -30.33 7.21 -8.47
N TYR A 515 -30.73 7.12 -7.21
CA TYR A 515 -31.89 6.34 -6.76
C TYR A 515 -32.93 7.21 -6.07
N VAL A 516 -34.21 6.86 -6.23
CA VAL A 516 -35.34 7.49 -5.54
C VAL A 516 -36.13 6.44 -4.76
N LEU A 517 -36.48 6.78 -3.52
CA LEU A 517 -37.46 6.06 -2.72
C LEU A 517 -38.47 7.04 -2.12
N GLU A 518 -39.72 6.59 -1.92
CA GLU A 518 -40.67 7.34 -1.10
C GLU A 518 -40.23 7.29 0.36
N THR A 519 -40.19 6.09 0.93
CA THR A 519 -39.73 5.82 2.29
C THR A 519 -38.57 4.82 2.25
N LEU A 520 -37.52 5.07 3.02
CA LEU A 520 -36.44 4.11 3.23
C LEU A 520 -36.65 3.33 4.52
N SER A 521 -36.74 2.01 4.44
CA SER A 521 -36.82 1.08 5.57
C SER A 521 -36.04 -0.21 5.25
N GLY A 522 -35.87 -1.13 6.20
CA GLY A 522 -35.14 -2.38 5.95
C GLY A 522 -33.63 -2.22 5.85
N THR A 523 -32.99 -2.99 4.98
CA THR A 523 -31.52 -3.12 4.89
C THR A 523 -30.97 -2.64 3.56
N VAL A 524 -29.93 -1.81 3.60
CA VAL A 524 -29.29 -1.22 2.41
C VAL A 524 -27.82 -1.63 2.33
N TYR A 525 -27.37 -2.05 1.15
CA TYR A 525 -25.95 -2.21 0.83
C TYR A 525 -25.54 -1.28 -0.30
N VAL A 526 -24.49 -0.49 -0.10
CA VAL A 526 -23.95 0.42 -1.11
C VAL A 526 -22.67 -0.18 -1.68
N ARG A 527 -22.76 -0.65 -2.92
CA ARG A 527 -21.66 -1.31 -3.64
C ARG A 527 -20.83 -0.32 -4.47
N GLY A 528 -21.49 0.69 -5.06
CA GLY A 528 -20.88 1.71 -5.92
C GLY A 528 -20.93 3.12 -5.34
N ASP A 529 -20.74 4.13 -6.19
CA ASP A 529 -20.91 5.55 -5.83
C ASP A 529 -22.36 5.99 -6.06
N ALA A 530 -23.19 5.86 -5.02
CA ALA A 530 -24.62 6.03 -5.10
C ALA A 530 -25.08 7.39 -4.54
N THR A 531 -26.06 7.99 -5.20
CA THR A 531 -26.85 9.09 -4.61
C THR A 531 -28.29 8.63 -4.43
N LEU A 532 -28.78 8.62 -3.20
CA LEU A 532 -30.16 8.20 -2.88
C LEU A 532 -30.96 9.40 -2.39
N TYR A 533 -32.11 9.66 -3.02
CA TYR A 533 -33.07 10.66 -2.58
C TYR A 533 -34.32 9.98 -2.00
N VAL A 534 -34.59 10.25 -0.72
CA VAL A 534 -35.76 9.75 0.00
C VAL A 534 -36.77 10.88 0.18
N ARG A 535 -38.00 10.71 -0.32
CA ARG A 535 -38.98 11.81 -0.41
C ARG A 535 -39.71 12.08 0.90
N THR A 536 -40.11 11.05 1.65
CA THR A 536 -41.08 11.20 2.75
C THR A 536 -40.52 10.85 4.12
N GLY A 537 -39.73 9.78 4.25
CA GLY A 537 -39.29 9.29 5.55
C GLY A 537 -38.14 8.29 5.49
N ILE A 538 -37.23 8.33 6.47
CA ILE A 538 -36.27 7.24 6.73
C ILE A 538 -36.66 6.60 8.06
N GLN A 539 -36.89 5.28 8.07
CA GLN A 539 -37.33 4.52 9.24
C GLN A 539 -36.55 3.20 9.31
N LEU A 540 -35.28 3.28 9.70
CA LEU A 540 -34.45 2.11 9.96
C LEU A 540 -34.58 1.74 11.43
N THR A 541 -35.17 0.59 11.73
CA THR A 541 -35.38 0.10 13.10
C THR A 541 -35.19 -1.41 13.15
N GLY A 542 -35.05 -1.98 14.34
CA GLY A 542 -34.84 -3.43 14.50
C GLY A 542 -33.55 -3.89 13.83
N GLN A 543 -33.67 -4.65 12.74
CA GLN A 543 -32.53 -5.11 11.93
C GLN A 543 -32.16 -4.17 10.78
N GLY A 544 -32.92 -3.08 10.58
CA GLY A 544 -32.66 -2.13 9.52
C GLY A 544 -31.29 -1.47 9.65
N CYS A 545 -30.63 -1.24 8.52
CA CYS A 545 -29.27 -0.72 8.48
C CYS A 545 -28.90 -0.15 7.12
N ILE A 546 -27.87 0.69 7.11
CA ILE A 546 -27.15 1.07 5.90
C ILE A 546 -25.74 0.52 6.02
N VAL A 547 -25.27 -0.20 5.00
CA VAL A 547 -23.90 -0.71 4.93
C VAL A 547 -23.24 -0.17 3.68
N ILE A 548 -22.21 0.64 3.85
CA ILE A 548 -21.37 1.09 2.74
C ILE A 548 -20.24 0.09 2.59
N GLY A 549 -20.21 -0.58 1.44
CA GLY A 549 -19.20 -1.57 1.13
C GLY A 549 -17.79 -0.95 1.00
N PRO A 550 -16.73 -1.76 0.98
CA PRO A 550 -15.34 -1.26 0.93
C PRO A 550 -15.01 -0.35 -0.27
N LYS A 551 -15.81 -0.41 -1.34
CA LYS A 551 -15.68 0.43 -2.55
C LYS A 551 -16.85 1.41 -2.73
N GLY A 552 -17.82 1.38 -1.81
CA GLY A 552 -19.03 2.17 -1.90
C GLY A 552 -18.83 3.62 -1.45
N SER A 553 -19.72 4.49 -1.90
CA SER A 553 -19.89 5.85 -1.41
C SER A 553 -21.38 6.18 -1.47
N LEU A 554 -21.92 6.85 -0.45
CA LEU A 554 -23.34 7.20 -0.38
C LEU A 554 -23.52 8.68 -0.08
N ARG A 555 -24.26 9.36 -0.96
CA ARG A 555 -24.89 10.66 -0.67
C ARG A 555 -26.39 10.43 -0.48
N LEU A 556 -26.87 10.56 0.75
CA LEU A 556 -28.26 10.34 1.12
C LEU A 556 -28.96 11.68 1.32
N TYR A 557 -29.91 12.01 0.44
CA TYR A 557 -30.73 13.22 0.53
C TYR A 557 -32.08 12.90 1.15
N MET A 558 -32.41 13.60 2.23
CA MET A 558 -33.67 13.43 2.93
C MET A 558 -34.60 14.62 2.68
N GLY A 559 -35.71 14.35 1.97
CA GLY A 559 -36.74 15.33 1.63
C GLY A 559 -37.96 15.35 2.54
N GLY A 560 -38.07 14.41 3.48
CA GLY A 560 -39.17 14.39 4.45
C GLY A 560 -38.81 15.04 5.78
N ALA A 561 -39.81 15.23 6.64
CA ALA A 561 -39.63 15.86 7.95
C ALA A 561 -38.75 15.06 8.90
N GLU A 562 -38.93 13.74 8.93
CA GLU A 562 -38.34 12.87 9.94
C GLU A 562 -37.46 11.80 9.31
N ALA A 563 -36.23 11.69 9.81
CA ALA A 563 -35.34 10.57 9.53
C ALA A 563 -34.94 9.89 10.83
N LYS A 564 -35.08 8.56 10.87
CA LYS A 564 -34.64 7.72 11.96
C LYS A 564 -33.70 6.64 11.43
N ILE A 565 -32.43 6.75 11.82
CA ILE A 565 -31.39 5.76 11.55
C ILE A 565 -31.14 5.03 12.86
N ALA A 566 -31.89 3.95 13.08
CA ALA A 566 -31.71 3.09 14.24
C ALA A 566 -31.37 1.64 13.85
N GLY A 567 -31.68 0.68 14.73
CA GLY A 567 -31.37 -0.72 14.50
C GLY A 567 -29.87 -0.98 14.56
N ARG A 568 -29.27 -1.41 13.44
CA ARG A 568 -27.81 -1.63 13.34
C ARG A 568 -27.05 -0.41 12.81
N GLY A 569 -27.72 0.74 12.66
CA GLY A 569 -27.09 2.01 12.32
C GLY A 569 -26.63 2.11 10.85
N ALA A 570 -25.62 2.94 10.63
CA ALA A 570 -25.01 3.19 9.33
C ALA A 570 -23.52 2.82 9.36
N ILE A 571 -23.23 1.60 8.92
CA ILE A 571 -21.91 1.00 8.95
C ILE A 571 -21.15 1.36 7.68
N ASN A 572 -20.09 2.16 7.82
CA ASN A 572 -19.20 2.48 6.72
C ASN A 572 -17.95 1.58 6.72
N LYS A 573 -17.93 0.56 5.87
CA LYS A 573 -16.80 -0.39 5.83
C LYS A 573 -15.52 0.22 5.27
N THR A 574 -15.62 1.36 4.57
CA THR A 574 -14.43 2.10 4.11
C THR A 574 -13.63 2.70 5.26
N GLY A 575 -14.28 2.97 6.41
CA GLY A 575 -13.67 3.69 7.54
C GLY A 575 -13.57 5.20 7.36
N LEU A 576 -13.89 5.72 6.17
CA LEU A 576 -13.69 7.13 5.81
C LEU A 576 -15.02 7.89 5.88
N ALA A 577 -15.11 8.89 6.76
CA ALA A 577 -16.37 9.60 7.02
C ALA A 577 -16.92 10.32 5.76
N TYR A 578 -16.07 10.84 4.87
CA TYR A 578 -16.52 11.53 3.64
C TYR A 578 -17.17 10.60 2.60
N LYS A 579 -17.08 9.27 2.76
CA LYS A 579 -17.77 8.29 1.90
C LYS A 579 -19.24 8.11 2.25
N PHE A 580 -19.70 8.63 3.38
CA PHE A 580 -21.12 8.71 3.72
C PHE A 580 -21.51 10.15 4.06
N ILE A 581 -22.42 10.73 3.30
CA ILE A 581 -22.92 12.06 3.61
C ILE A 581 -24.45 12.03 3.63
N TYR A 582 -25.03 12.42 4.75
CA TYR A 582 -26.45 12.70 4.90
C TYR A 582 -26.71 14.19 4.66
N TYR A 583 -27.61 14.49 3.72
CA TYR A 583 -28.09 15.83 3.43
C TYR A 583 -29.56 15.95 3.82
N GLY A 584 -29.86 16.72 4.86
CA GLY A 584 -31.22 17.14 5.18
C GLY A 584 -31.62 18.32 4.31
N LEU A 585 -32.66 18.17 3.49
CA LEU A 585 -33.27 19.28 2.75
C LEU A 585 -34.04 20.20 3.70
N ASP A 586 -34.58 21.32 3.19
CA ASP A 586 -35.28 22.32 4.02
C ASP A 586 -36.47 21.76 4.81
N SER A 587 -37.12 20.72 4.28
CA SER A 587 -38.22 20.03 4.93
C SER A 587 -37.77 19.13 6.08
N ASN A 588 -36.50 18.72 6.16
CA ASN A 588 -36.02 17.83 7.22
C ASN A 588 -35.82 18.61 8.53
N THR A 589 -36.66 18.31 9.51
CA THR A 589 -36.72 19.00 10.81
C THR A 589 -36.26 18.14 11.97
N SER A 590 -36.12 16.81 11.77
CA SER A 590 -35.67 15.86 12.78
C SER A 590 -34.80 14.76 12.17
N LEU A 591 -33.65 14.50 12.80
CA LEU A 591 -32.79 13.36 12.52
C LEU A 591 -32.48 12.65 13.84
N ASP A 592 -33.01 11.45 14.00
CA ASP A 592 -32.77 10.58 15.15
C ASP A 592 -31.80 9.47 14.75
N ILE A 593 -30.61 9.48 15.35
CA ILE A 593 -29.65 8.38 15.29
C ILE A 593 -29.68 7.71 16.65
N SER A 594 -30.20 6.48 16.66
CA SER A 594 -30.44 5.74 17.90
C SER A 594 -30.14 4.26 17.78
N GLY A 595 -30.03 3.56 18.90
CA GLY A 595 -29.67 2.14 18.92
C GLY A 595 -28.19 1.92 19.21
N ASN A 596 -27.72 0.70 18.94
CA ASN A 596 -26.43 0.21 19.43
C ASN A 596 -25.41 0.02 18.29
N GLY A 597 -25.47 0.90 17.29
CA GLY A 597 -24.69 0.79 16.07
C GLY A 597 -23.81 2.02 15.87
N GLU A 598 -22.56 1.77 15.49
CA GLU A 598 -21.60 2.79 15.04
C GLU A 598 -22.18 3.60 13.86
N PHE A 599 -21.96 4.92 13.89
CA PHE A 599 -22.22 5.79 12.76
C PHE A 599 -20.89 6.36 12.25
N VAL A 600 -20.57 6.12 10.98
CA VAL A 600 -19.37 6.69 10.36
C VAL A 600 -19.76 7.46 9.10
N GLY A 601 -19.82 8.79 9.22
CA GLY A 601 -20.28 9.64 8.14
C GLY A 601 -20.36 11.11 8.52
N CYS A 602 -20.83 11.92 7.57
CA CYS A 602 -21.04 13.34 7.76
C CYS A 602 -22.53 13.69 7.67
N ILE A 603 -23.00 14.62 8.49
CA ILE A 603 -24.39 15.07 8.51
C ILE A 603 -24.44 16.56 8.21
N TYR A 604 -25.11 16.93 7.12
CA TYR A 604 -25.45 18.32 6.83
C TYR A 604 -26.97 18.48 6.75
N ALA A 605 -27.57 18.89 7.86
CA ALA A 605 -29.02 19.05 8.00
C ALA A 605 -29.34 20.31 8.82
N PRO A 606 -29.08 21.52 8.28
CA PRO A 606 -29.09 22.76 9.05
C PRO A 606 -30.46 23.17 9.64
N ASN A 607 -31.54 22.51 9.20
CA ASN A 607 -32.90 22.71 9.70
C ASN A 607 -33.39 21.57 10.63
N ALA A 608 -32.61 20.50 10.79
CA ALA A 608 -32.99 19.34 11.59
C ALA A 608 -32.43 19.37 13.01
N ASP A 609 -33.23 18.97 13.99
CA ASP A 609 -32.73 18.61 15.32
C ASP A 609 -32.08 17.23 15.25
N LEU A 610 -30.79 17.18 15.59
CA LEU A 610 -30.05 15.94 15.72
C LEU A 610 -30.23 15.36 17.11
N PHE A 611 -30.85 14.20 17.18
CA PHE A 611 -30.92 13.40 18.38
C PHE A 611 -29.93 12.25 18.26
N LEU A 612 -28.93 12.25 19.13
CA LEU A 612 -28.09 11.09 19.35
C LEU A 612 -28.64 10.40 20.61
N ARG A 613 -29.28 9.23 20.46
CA ARG A 613 -29.86 8.48 21.59
C ARG A 613 -29.25 7.07 21.73
N GLY A 614 -28.38 6.91 22.72
CA GLY A 614 -27.56 5.72 22.92
C GLY A 614 -28.20 4.88 24.01
N GLY A 615 -28.42 3.60 23.74
CA GLY A 615 -29.04 2.68 24.68
C GLY A 615 -28.04 1.66 25.22
N GLY A 616 -28.17 1.29 26.51
CA GLY A 616 -27.34 0.24 27.12
C GLY A 616 -26.05 0.74 27.79
N ASN A 617 -25.12 -0.18 28.05
CA ASN A 617 -23.85 0.07 28.75
C ASN A 617 -22.63 0.11 27.81
N ASN A 618 -22.84 0.01 26.50
CA ASN A 618 -21.77 -0.01 25.52
C ASN A 618 -21.42 1.41 25.08
N THR A 619 -20.19 1.58 24.62
CA THR A 619 -19.75 2.81 23.97
C THR A 619 -20.32 2.86 22.56
N GLU A 620 -21.20 3.82 22.30
CA GLU A 620 -21.69 4.11 20.96
C GLU A 620 -20.86 5.25 20.36
N ASP A 621 -20.34 5.03 19.15
CA ASP A 621 -19.40 5.95 18.51
C ASP A 621 -20.05 6.65 17.31
N PHE A 622 -19.98 7.98 17.30
CA PHE A 622 -20.22 8.79 16.12
C PHE A 622 -18.87 9.25 15.56
N ILE A 623 -18.54 8.81 14.37
CA ILE A 623 -17.28 9.14 13.69
C ILE A 623 -17.58 10.02 12.48
N GLY A 624 -17.01 11.23 12.45
CA GLY A 624 -17.14 12.17 11.35
C GLY A 624 -17.52 13.57 11.84
N ALA A 625 -18.47 14.20 11.16
CA ALA A 625 -18.87 15.58 11.48
C ALA A 625 -20.35 15.84 11.30
N SER A 626 -20.90 16.81 12.02
CA SER A 626 -22.30 17.21 11.92
C SER A 626 -22.48 18.72 11.87
N VAL A 627 -23.40 19.16 11.03
CA VAL A 627 -23.89 20.53 10.89
C VAL A 627 -25.41 20.49 10.90
N THR A 628 -26.02 20.95 12.00
CA THR A 628 -27.46 20.73 12.25
C THR A 628 -28.15 21.95 12.87
N ARG A 629 -29.48 21.92 13.03
CA ARG A 629 -30.19 23.04 13.69
C ARG A 629 -29.92 23.06 15.18
N SER A 630 -30.07 21.93 15.86
CA SER A 630 -29.69 21.76 17.25
C SER A 630 -29.18 20.33 17.47
N VAL A 631 -28.38 20.14 18.51
CA VAL A 631 -27.89 18.81 18.89
C VAL A 631 -28.35 18.48 20.30
N LYS A 632 -28.91 17.28 20.47
CA LYS A 632 -29.27 16.73 21.76
C LYS A 632 -28.67 15.33 21.88
N MET A 633 -27.76 15.17 22.84
CA MET A 633 -27.12 13.90 23.13
C MET A 633 -27.73 13.34 24.42
N TYR A 634 -28.48 12.24 24.29
CA TYR A 634 -29.08 11.51 25.39
C TYR A 634 -28.47 10.10 25.45
N GLY A 635 -27.96 9.70 26.62
CA GLY A 635 -27.30 8.40 26.79
C GLY A 635 -25.77 8.47 26.65
N HIS A 636 -25.15 7.35 26.27
CA HIS A 636 -23.70 7.19 26.23
C HIS A 636 -23.20 7.28 24.78
N PHE A 637 -22.64 8.43 24.38
CA PHE A 637 -22.02 8.62 23.06
C PHE A 637 -20.64 9.24 23.18
N ASN A 638 -19.75 8.72 22.34
CA ASN A 638 -18.50 9.38 22.02
C ASN A 638 -18.55 9.90 20.59
N PHE A 639 -18.13 11.15 20.45
CA PHE A 639 -18.03 11.83 19.18
C PHE A 639 -16.56 11.92 18.79
N HIS A 640 -16.24 11.47 17.58
CA HIS A 640 -14.88 11.42 17.06
C HIS A 640 -14.82 12.19 15.73
N TYR A 641 -14.26 13.40 15.77
CA TYR A 641 -14.06 14.19 14.57
C TYR A 641 -12.95 13.60 13.69
N ASP A 642 -13.25 13.34 12.42
CA ASP A 642 -12.26 12.96 11.42
C ASP A 642 -11.66 14.22 10.77
N GLU A 643 -10.43 14.59 11.15
CA GLU A 643 -9.75 15.80 10.67
C GLU A 643 -9.55 15.82 9.15
N ASP A 644 -9.55 14.65 8.47
CA ASP A 644 -9.45 14.59 7.01
C ASP A 644 -10.65 15.24 6.31
N LEU A 645 -11.77 15.40 7.00
CA LEU A 645 -12.96 16.10 6.48
C LEU A 645 -12.68 17.56 6.15
N SER A 646 -11.75 18.21 6.87
CA SER A 646 -11.33 19.58 6.55
C SER A 646 -10.58 19.68 5.21
N ARG A 647 -9.96 18.59 4.76
CA ARG A 647 -9.11 18.55 3.55
C ARG A 647 -9.80 17.90 2.36
N ARG A 648 -10.49 16.77 2.58
CA ARG A 648 -11.13 15.96 1.53
C ARG A 648 -12.65 15.88 1.64
N GLY A 649 -13.22 16.44 2.71
CA GLY A 649 -14.66 16.50 2.88
C GLY A 649 -15.35 17.47 1.89
N PRO A 650 -16.69 17.46 1.87
CA PRO A 650 -17.50 18.41 1.10
C PRO A 650 -17.13 19.87 1.41
N ARG A 651 -17.08 20.71 0.38
CA ARG A 651 -16.79 22.14 0.50
C ARG A 651 -18.03 22.97 0.19
N SER A 652 -18.24 24.02 0.97
CA SER A 652 -19.18 25.10 0.65
C SER A 652 -18.55 25.98 -0.42
N ARG A 653 -19.40 26.64 -1.19
CA ARG A 653 -18.95 27.75 -2.04
C ARG A 653 -18.30 28.84 -1.19
N TYR A 654 -17.25 29.45 -1.71
CA TYR A 654 -16.69 30.68 -1.18
C TYR A 654 -17.61 31.85 -1.53
N THR A 655 -17.99 32.61 -0.52
CA THR A 655 -18.88 33.78 -0.62
C THR A 655 -18.20 35.01 -0.04
N VAL A 656 -18.53 36.20 -0.53
CA VAL A 656 -18.07 37.46 0.05
C VAL A 656 -18.68 37.68 1.44
N THR A 657 -17.85 37.89 2.46
CA THR A 657 -18.29 38.25 3.82
C THR A 657 -18.07 39.72 4.15
N SER A 658 -17.11 40.38 3.50
CA SER A 658 -16.90 41.82 3.63
C SER A 658 -16.35 42.41 2.34
N TRP A 659 -16.62 43.70 2.13
CA TRP A 659 -16.06 44.50 1.04
C TRP A 659 -15.55 45.82 1.61
N ASN A 660 -14.23 45.98 1.71
CA ASN A 660 -13.61 47.18 2.27
C ASN A 660 -12.72 47.83 1.23
N GLU A 661 -12.96 49.10 0.91
CA GLU A 661 -12.01 49.90 0.14
C GLU A 661 -10.79 50.22 1.01
N ILE A 662 -9.60 49.99 0.49
CA ILE A 662 -8.34 50.09 1.25
C ILE A 662 -7.39 51.10 0.62
N GLY A 663 -6.59 51.74 1.47
CA GLY A 663 -5.60 52.73 1.07
C GLY A 663 -4.38 52.12 0.35
N PRO A 664 -3.55 52.95 -0.30
CA PRO A 664 -2.36 52.50 -1.03
C PRO A 664 -1.27 51.88 -0.14
N ASP A 665 -1.33 52.09 1.17
CA ASP A 665 -0.39 51.55 2.15
C ASP A 665 -0.89 50.24 2.80
N GLU A 666 -2.12 49.84 2.50
CA GLU A 666 -2.82 48.74 3.16
C GLU A 666 -2.90 47.48 2.30
N THR A 667 -2.74 47.57 0.98
CA THR A 667 -2.70 46.42 0.06
C THR A 667 -1.38 45.67 0.19
N ARG A 668 -1.38 44.35 0.40
CA ARG A 668 -0.12 43.57 0.47
C ARG A 668 0.71 43.74 -0.81
N LEU A 669 0.07 43.70 -1.98
CA LEU A 669 0.76 43.85 -3.26
C LEU A 669 1.52 45.17 -3.43
N LEU A 670 0.88 46.32 -3.17
CA LEU A 670 1.54 47.63 -3.36
C LEU A 670 2.61 47.87 -2.29
N THR A 671 2.44 47.33 -1.09
CA THR A 671 3.44 47.41 -0.01
C THR A 671 4.71 46.63 -0.35
N PHE A 672 4.62 45.50 -1.07
CA PHE A 672 5.79 44.74 -1.54
C PHE A 672 6.43 45.26 -2.84
N LEU A 673 5.70 46.03 -3.66
CA LEU A 673 6.25 46.66 -4.89
C LEU A 673 6.96 48.01 -4.62
N LYS A 674 6.71 48.64 -3.46
CA LYS A 674 7.35 49.91 -3.05
C LYS A 674 8.89 49.89 -3.05
N PRO A 675 9.61 48.82 -2.61
CA PRO A 675 11.06 48.81 -2.61
C PRO A 675 11.69 48.80 -4.01
N PHE A 676 11.01 48.22 -5.00
CA PHE A 676 11.50 48.16 -6.38
C PHE A 676 11.30 49.48 -7.15
N TYR A 677 10.37 50.32 -6.71
CA TYR A 677 10.09 51.63 -7.33
C TYR A 677 11.14 52.71 -6.99
N ASN A 678 11.87 52.54 -5.88
CA ASN A 678 12.91 53.45 -5.43
C ASN A 678 14.31 53.12 -5.98
N TRP A 679 14.45 52.05 -6.78
CA TRP A 679 15.74 51.63 -7.35
C TRP A 679 15.93 52.05 -8.81
N PHE A 680 14.87 52.54 -9.48
CA PHE A 680 14.90 53.01 -10.87
C PHE A 680 14.53 54.49 -11.04
N ASN A 681 14.60 55.29 -9.96
CA ASN A 681 14.52 56.76 -10.03
C ASN A 681 15.85 57.38 -9.59
#